data_AF-A0A6C0J326-F1
#
_entry.id   AF-A0A6C0J326-F1
#
_cell.length_a   1.000
_cell.length_b   1.000
_cell.length_c   1.000
_cell.angle_alpha   90.00
_cell.angle_beta   90.00
_cell.angle_gamma   90.00
#
_symmetry.space_group_name_H-M   'P 1'
#
loop_
_entity.id
_entity.type
_entity.pdbx_description
1 polymer ?
#
loop_
_entity_poly.entity_id
_entity_poly.type
_entity_poly.pdbx_seq_one_letter_code
_entity_poly.pdbx_strand_id
1 'polypeptide(L)'
;MIKSILEPEKINYKSSYGIDEEDIDYDANIYDYKFNNISVEIALGKIKYTNSQHGVLFCSIYLIVNDSPVSKIGIFEISENDILSDISEDGLELEKGNILIFATEKYINKMISKEEKKSPIEINEEIQDIESVVDITEVDDVMKLDINEKMTAETEKSMKILDEGIFVKNENKEVPSLLPDETQLESDELVSEYKESSDNKWIETFMQNNKYSVIDNEGGGDCFFAVIRDAYRQIGKDTTVKKLRALLSKEVTNEQFNEYKTLYTNFSAEYESIETEMNAIKRKTAEIKRRIINITDKDEHKKLIENATELSNRYKQLSEDRLITKNLLNEFLYMQDIDSIEQLQEYIMKSKYWADEWAISTLERVLNIKMIIFDEKSYTNDDNDGVMTCGPNNSTKDSFVPDHYIMTSYNGEHYTLITYKDKHIFKFREIPFNIKNMIVNKCLERNSGIYYLIDDFKNYKTKIGLDANYGEPLQDDDSYLNKNLYDNDVAFMFHSVSNSQPKSGTGAGEKIAKDKILDYKKLNTKKKTDVLFNWRRKLDDSWGAPFTVDDHRWNTVIHFILGSQYKKGFPDFYQQFSLDSESEISTNLDMAIAAAGKTGKYKNEVLRPENVTVDADYYNMGQNSKVDQERYKAVLAKFTQNQDLKRVLMETKRAKLIHFIRRDDPNMDMILMKIRNEIA
;
A
#
# COMPACT_ATOMS: atom_id res chain seq x y z
N MET A 1 -3.60 -32.27 -33.61
CA MET A 1 -2.79 -33.09 -32.68
C MET A 1 -1.34 -32.97 -33.09
N ILE A 2 -0.44 -32.79 -32.12
CA ILE A 2 0.99 -32.56 -32.33
C ILE A 2 1.72 -33.79 -31.81
N LYS A 3 2.65 -34.33 -32.58
CA LYS A 3 3.49 -35.45 -32.14
C LYS A 3 4.62 -34.94 -31.26
N SER A 4 4.95 -35.69 -30.23
CA SER A 4 6.16 -35.45 -29.43
C SER A 4 7.42 -35.51 -30.30
N ILE A 5 8.43 -34.70 -29.97
CA ILE A 5 9.77 -34.79 -30.56
C ILE A 5 10.55 -35.94 -29.92
N LEU A 6 10.35 -36.15 -28.61
CA LEU A 6 11.06 -37.18 -27.85
C LEU A 6 10.50 -38.59 -28.10
N GLU A 7 9.17 -38.76 -28.17
CA GLU A 7 8.53 -40.07 -28.44
C GLU A 7 7.35 -39.94 -29.46
N PRO A 8 7.65 -39.73 -30.76
CA PRO A 8 6.66 -39.42 -31.80
C PRO A 8 5.66 -40.54 -32.13
N GLU A 9 5.96 -41.79 -31.77
CA GLU A 9 5.08 -42.95 -32.03
C GLU A 9 4.04 -43.19 -30.94
N LYS A 10 4.29 -42.69 -29.72
CA LYS A 10 3.48 -43.00 -28.52
C LYS A 10 2.76 -41.79 -27.93
N ILE A 11 3.33 -40.58 -28.08
CA ILE A 11 2.78 -39.37 -27.45
C ILE A 11 2.19 -38.44 -28.52
N ASN A 12 0.91 -38.13 -28.36
CA ASN A 12 0.19 -37.15 -29.17
C ASN A 12 -0.49 -36.12 -28.28
N TYR A 13 -0.14 -34.84 -28.46
CA TYR A 13 -0.76 -33.75 -27.74
C TYR A 13 -2.00 -33.21 -28.46
N LYS A 14 -3.01 -32.84 -27.67
CA LYS A 14 -4.18 -32.12 -28.15
C LYS A 14 -3.84 -30.64 -28.33
N SER A 15 -4.13 -30.11 -29.51
CA SER A 15 -3.96 -28.69 -29.83
C SER A 15 -5.23 -27.94 -29.40
N SER A 16 -5.15 -27.18 -28.30
CA SER A 16 -6.24 -26.35 -27.76
C SER A 16 -5.72 -24.94 -27.51
N TYR A 17 -6.55 -23.93 -27.78
CA TYR A 17 -6.17 -22.52 -27.62
C TYR A 17 -6.55 -21.92 -26.25
N GLY A 18 -7.42 -22.60 -25.48
CA GLY A 18 -7.79 -22.18 -24.13
C GLY A 18 -6.68 -22.40 -23.10
N ILE A 19 -6.71 -21.62 -22.02
CA ILE A 19 -5.85 -21.78 -20.86
C ILE A 19 -6.26 -23.05 -20.11
N ASP A 20 -5.30 -23.89 -19.74
CA ASP A 20 -5.59 -25.09 -18.96
C ASP A 20 -5.99 -24.69 -17.53
N GLU A 21 -7.06 -25.26 -16.97
CA GLU A 21 -7.58 -24.90 -15.64
C GLU A 21 -6.53 -25.04 -14.52
N GLU A 22 -5.61 -25.99 -14.66
CA GLU A 22 -4.51 -26.24 -13.70
C GLU A 22 -3.46 -25.12 -13.68
N ASP A 23 -3.40 -24.31 -14.74
CA ASP A 23 -2.45 -23.20 -14.90
C ASP A 23 -3.07 -21.85 -14.50
N ILE A 24 -4.35 -21.81 -14.13
CA ILE A 24 -4.99 -20.62 -13.53
C ILE A 24 -4.36 -20.39 -12.14
N ASP A 25 -4.00 -19.13 -11.85
CA ASP A 25 -3.29 -18.70 -10.63
C ASP A 25 -1.90 -19.31 -10.42
N TYR A 26 -1.26 -19.79 -11.49
CA TYR A 26 0.14 -20.23 -11.44
C TYR A 26 1.11 -19.09 -11.79
N ASP A 27 2.08 -18.85 -10.90
CA ASP A 27 3.18 -17.92 -11.17
C ASP A 27 4.16 -18.52 -12.18
N ALA A 28 4.10 -18.03 -13.42
CA ALA A 28 4.94 -18.46 -14.53
C ALA A 28 6.00 -17.42 -14.90
N ASN A 29 7.19 -17.88 -15.30
CA ASN A 29 8.22 -17.01 -15.89
C ASN A 29 7.87 -16.66 -17.34
N ILE A 30 8.16 -15.41 -17.71
CA ILE A 30 8.00 -14.90 -19.09
C ILE A 30 9.35 -14.98 -19.80
N TYR A 31 9.32 -15.42 -21.05
CA TYR A 31 10.49 -15.59 -21.90
C TYR A 31 10.28 -14.88 -23.24
N ASP A 32 11.32 -14.22 -23.73
CA ASP A 32 11.35 -13.70 -25.10
C ASP A 32 11.68 -14.84 -26.07
N TYR A 33 10.81 -15.09 -27.04
CA TYR A 33 10.99 -16.15 -28.03
C TYR A 33 10.82 -15.62 -29.45
N LYS A 34 11.75 -16.01 -30.35
CA LYS A 34 11.70 -15.63 -31.76
C LYS A 34 11.12 -16.76 -32.60
N PHE A 35 9.89 -16.58 -33.07
CA PHE A 35 9.19 -17.54 -33.94
C PHE A 35 9.06 -16.99 -35.36
N ASN A 36 9.67 -17.64 -36.36
CA ASN A 36 9.58 -17.29 -37.79
C ASN A 36 9.71 -15.77 -38.08
N ASN A 37 10.73 -15.13 -37.49
CA ASN A 37 11.02 -13.70 -37.60
C ASN A 37 10.12 -12.72 -36.83
N ILE A 38 9.19 -13.23 -36.00
CA ILE A 38 8.39 -12.45 -35.06
C ILE A 38 8.94 -12.68 -33.65
N SER A 39 9.25 -11.60 -32.93
CA SER A 39 9.58 -11.67 -31.50
C SER A 39 8.28 -11.67 -30.71
N VAL A 40 8.08 -12.67 -29.86
CA VAL A 40 6.89 -12.81 -29.01
C VAL A 40 7.30 -13.14 -27.58
N GLU A 41 6.51 -12.68 -26.62
CA GLU A 41 6.64 -13.06 -25.22
C GLU A 41 5.81 -14.30 -24.93
N ILE A 42 6.41 -15.29 -24.26
CA ILE A 42 5.76 -16.55 -23.91
C ILE A 42 5.90 -16.88 -22.42
N ALA A 43 4.91 -17.55 -21.86
CA ALA A 43 4.96 -18.09 -20.50
C ALA A 43 4.78 -19.62 -20.50
N LEU A 44 5.48 -20.30 -19.59
CA LEU A 44 5.37 -21.75 -19.41
C LEU A 44 4.43 -22.09 -18.25
N GLY A 45 3.43 -22.93 -18.51
CA GLY A 45 2.53 -23.47 -17.48
C GLY A 45 3.22 -24.50 -16.58
N LYS A 46 2.44 -25.13 -15.69
CA LYS A 46 2.93 -26.17 -14.78
C LYS A 46 3.44 -27.40 -15.53
N ILE A 47 4.48 -28.03 -14.98
CA ILE A 47 5.01 -29.31 -15.48
C ILE A 47 3.97 -30.40 -15.29
N LYS A 48 3.61 -31.08 -16.38
CA LYS A 48 2.67 -32.21 -16.38
C LYS A 48 3.44 -33.53 -16.47
N TYR A 49 3.14 -34.42 -15.52
CA TYR A 49 3.77 -35.73 -15.39
C TYR A 49 3.00 -36.86 -16.08
N THR A 50 2.01 -36.56 -16.91
CA THR A 50 1.13 -37.59 -17.50
C THR A 50 1.86 -38.57 -18.42
N ASN A 51 3.02 -38.18 -18.96
CA ASN A 51 3.83 -38.99 -19.89
C ASN A 51 5.15 -39.48 -19.26
N SER A 52 5.30 -39.40 -17.94
CA SER A 52 6.51 -39.83 -17.21
C SER A 52 6.87 -41.30 -17.46
N GLN A 53 5.89 -42.17 -17.75
CA GLN A 53 6.12 -43.58 -18.12
C GLN A 53 6.97 -43.76 -19.38
N HIS A 54 7.14 -42.70 -20.18
CA HIS A 54 7.97 -42.67 -21.37
C HIS A 54 9.19 -41.75 -21.20
N GLY A 55 9.48 -41.27 -19.98
CA GLY A 55 10.60 -40.37 -19.68
C GLY A 55 10.43 -38.94 -20.20
N VAL A 56 9.20 -38.54 -20.57
CA VAL A 56 8.89 -37.23 -21.15
C VAL A 56 7.96 -36.45 -20.23
N LEU A 57 8.37 -35.23 -19.88
CA LEU A 57 7.58 -34.25 -19.14
C LEU A 57 7.26 -33.08 -20.07
N PHE A 58 6.13 -32.40 -19.86
CA PHE A 58 5.77 -31.26 -20.71
C PHE A 58 5.04 -30.15 -19.98
N CYS A 59 5.13 -28.93 -20.51
CA CYS A 59 4.41 -27.74 -20.06
C CYS A 59 3.62 -27.13 -21.22
N SER A 60 2.52 -26.44 -20.92
CA SER A 60 1.81 -25.62 -21.90
C SER A 60 2.56 -24.32 -22.16
N ILE A 61 2.61 -23.84 -23.41
CA ILE A 61 3.19 -22.53 -23.77
C ILE A 61 2.05 -21.57 -24.06
N TYR A 62 2.03 -20.44 -23.36
CA TYR A 62 1.05 -19.36 -23.48
C TYR A 62 1.68 -18.13 -24.15
N LEU A 63 0.94 -17.47 -25.04
CA LEU A 63 1.32 -16.19 -25.63
C LEU A 63 0.94 -15.07 -24.68
N ILE A 64 1.90 -14.19 -24.38
CA ILE A 64 1.70 -12.98 -23.58
C ILE A 64 1.60 -11.78 -24.53
N VAL A 65 0.56 -10.95 -24.33
CA VAL A 65 0.39 -9.65 -24.99
C VAL A 65 -0.08 -8.68 -23.92
N ASN A 66 0.55 -7.51 -23.80
CA ASN A 66 0.23 -6.50 -22.77
C ASN A 66 0.21 -7.08 -21.34
N ASP A 67 1.24 -7.86 -20.97
CA ASP A 67 1.37 -8.50 -19.65
C ASP A 67 0.23 -9.48 -19.28
N SER A 68 -0.59 -9.93 -20.26
CA SER A 68 -1.69 -10.88 -20.02
C SER A 68 -1.58 -12.13 -20.92
N PRO A 69 -1.85 -13.34 -20.38
CA PRO A 69 -1.88 -14.57 -21.19
C PRO A 69 -3.13 -14.59 -22.08
N VAL A 70 -2.93 -14.49 -23.39
CA VAL A 70 -4.03 -14.38 -24.37
C VAL A 70 -4.49 -15.75 -24.87
N SER A 71 -3.56 -16.68 -25.11
CA SER A 71 -3.88 -17.98 -25.69
C SER A 71 -2.77 -18.99 -25.49
N LYS A 72 -3.13 -20.26 -25.37
CA LYS A 72 -2.19 -21.39 -25.50
C LYS A 72 -1.75 -21.52 -26.97
N ILE A 73 -0.45 -21.53 -27.22
CA ILE A 73 0.13 -21.54 -28.58
C ILE A 73 1.06 -22.72 -28.85
N GLY A 74 1.53 -23.40 -27.80
CA GLY A 74 2.51 -24.47 -27.94
C GLY A 74 2.61 -25.37 -26.72
N ILE A 75 3.57 -26.28 -26.78
CA ILE A 75 3.95 -27.20 -25.72
C ILE A 75 5.48 -27.22 -25.62
N PHE A 76 6.00 -27.20 -24.40
CA PHE A 76 7.41 -27.36 -24.11
C PHE A 76 7.64 -28.77 -23.58
N GLU A 77 8.50 -29.55 -24.22
CA GLU A 77 8.85 -30.92 -23.79
C GLU A 77 10.25 -30.96 -23.20
N ILE A 78 10.42 -31.72 -22.12
CA ILE A 78 11.71 -31.93 -21.47
C ILE A 78 11.85 -33.39 -21.03
N SER A 79 13.08 -33.92 -21.08
CA SER A 79 13.40 -35.26 -20.59
C SER A 79 13.44 -35.27 -19.07
N GLU A 80 12.96 -36.35 -18.46
CA GLU A 80 12.98 -36.53 -17.00
C GLU A 80 14.41 -36.52 -16.42
N ASN A 81 15.40 -36.94 -17.21
CA ASN A 81 16.82 -36.93 -16.79
C ASN A 81 17.41 -35.51 -16.73
N ASP A 82 16.92 -34.58 -17.54
CA ASP A 82 17.44 -33.21 -17.61
C ASP A 82 16.87 -32.34 -16.47
N ILE A 83 15.69 -32.68 -15.94
CA ILE A 83 15.07 -32.02 -14.77
C ILE A 83 15.84 -32.27 -13.47
N LEU A 84 16.50 -33.43 -13.30
CA LEU A 84 17.29 -33.74 -12.09
C LEU A 84 18.50 -32.81 -11.91
N SER A 85 18.90 -32.10 -12.96
CA SER A 85 19.96 -31.08 -12.91
C SER A 85 19.46 -29.65 -12.63
N ASP A 86 18.13 -29.43 -12.64
CA ASP A 86 17.47 -28.12 -12.61
C ASP A 86 16.50 -27.94 -11.42
N ILE A 87 16.90 -28.40 -10.23
CA ILE A 87 16.28 -27.90 -8.99
C ILE A 87 17.05 -26.65 -8.55
N SER A 88 16.81 -25.54 -9.24
CA SER A 88 17.15 -24.20 -8.75
C SER A 88 15.96 -23.26 -8.96
N GLU A 89 15.78 -22.30 -8.06
CA GLU A 89 14.60 -21.43 -7.92
C GLU A 89 14.33 -20.47 -9.11
N ASP A 90 15.09 -20.53 -10.20
CA ASP A 90 15.04 -19.54 -11.29
C ASP A 90 14.20 -20.00 -12.53
N GLY A 91 13.49 -21.13 -12.43
CA GLY A 91 12.61 -21.65 -13.49
C GLY A 91 13.32 -22.45 -14.60
N LEU A 92 12.55 -22.96 -15.56
CA LEU A 92 13.07 -23.87 -16.60
C LEU A 92 13.90 -23.10 -17.66
N GLU A 93 15.10 -23.59 -17.99
CA GLU A 93 15.90 -23.06 -19.10
C GLU A 93 15.34 -23.56 -20.44
N LEU A 94 14.90 -22.64 -21.31
CA LEU A 94 14.33 -22.99 -22.62
C LEU A 94 15.28 -23.78 -23.52
N GLU A 95 16.60 -23.66 -23.32
CA GLU A 95 17.63 -24.33 -24.12
C GLU A 95 17.72 -25.84 -23.85
N LYS A 96 17.19 -26.32 -22.71
CA LYS A 96 17.23 -27.74 -22.31
C LYS A 96 16.01 -28.55 -22.75
N GLY A 97 15.00 -27.90 -23.32
CA GLY A 97 13.79 -28.57 -23.79
C GLY A 97 13.46 -28.27 -25.25
N ASN A 98 12.42 -28.93 -25.74
CA ASN A 98 11.95 -28.81 -27.11
C ASN A 98 10.65 -28.00 -27.15
N ILE A 99 10.64 -26.93 -27.95
CA ILE A 99 9.47 -26.07 -28.13
C ILE A 99 8.66 -26.55 -29.35
N LEU A 100 7.41 -26.94 -29.11
CA LEU A 100 6.43 -27.37 -30.11
C LEU A 100 5.31 -26.34 -30.23
N ILE A 101 5.44 -25.38 -31.13
CA ILE A 101 4.39 -24.39 -31.41
C ILE A 101 3.43 -24.95 -32.47
N PHE A 102 2.13 -24.95 -32.16
CA PHE A 102 1.08 -25.35 -33.10
C PHE A 102 0.26 -24.18 -33.62
N ALA A 103 0.39 -23.00 -33.00
CA ALA A 103 -0.19 -21.78 -33.52
C ALA A 103 0.47 -21.39 -34.85
N THR A 104 -0.35 -20.99 -35.82
CA THR A 104 0.16 -20.47 -37.11
C THR A 104 0.58 -19.01 -36.96
N GLU A 105 1.53 -18.55 -37.77
CA GLU A 105 1.98 -17.15 -37.81
C GLU A 105 0.79 -16.17 -37.97
N LYS A 106 -0.17 -16.53 -38.84
CA LYS A 106 -1.39 -15.76 -39.06
C LYS A 106 -2.28 -15.68 -37.81
N TYR A 107 -2.28 -16.71 -36.96
CA TYR A 107 -3.05 -16.72 -35.71
C TYR A 107 -2.40 -15.83 -34.65
N ILE A 108 -1.07 -15.94 -34.48
CA ILE A 108 -0.29 -15.12 -33.55
C ILE A 108 -0.44 -13.63 -33.90
N ASN A 109 -0.21 -13.27 -35.18
CA ASN A 109 -0.38 -11.89 -35.65
C ASN A 109 -1.82 -11.38 -35.49
N LYS A 110 -2.84 -12.24 -35.66
CA LYS A 110 -4.24 -11.85 -35.45
C LYS A 110 -4.55 -11.57 -33.98
N MET A 111 -3.91 -12.26 -33.04
CA MET A 111 -4.10 -12.02 -31.61
C MET A 111 -3.38 -10.75 -31.17
N ILE A 112 -2.14 -10.55 -31.62
CA ILE A 112 -1.37 -9.32 -31.39
C ILE A 112 -2.13 -8.10 -31.95
N SER A 113 -2.57 -8.16 -33.22
CA SER A 113 -3.29 -7.04 -33.86
C SER A 113 -4.73 -6.84 -33.38
N LYS A 114 -5.35 -7.80 -32.70
CA LYS A 114 -6.67 -7.59 -32.05
C LYS A 114 -6.53 -6.82 -30.74
N GLU A 115 -5.45 -7.08 -30.00
CA GLU A 115 -5.09 -6.40 -28.76
C GLU A 115 -4.52 -4.99 -29.04
N GLU A 116 -3.70 -4.82 -30.09
CA GLU A 116 -3.13 -3.53 -30.52
C GLU A 116 -4.13 -2.57 -31.19
N LYS A 117 -5.32 -3.04 -31.59
CA LYS A 117 -6.35 -2.21 -32.25
C LYS A 117 -7.17 -1.32 -31.29
N LYS A 118 -6.65 -1.03 -30.10
CA LYS A 118 -6.99 0.20 -29.36
C LYS A 118 -6.06 1.33 -29.83
N SER A 119 -6.41 1.85 -31.02
CA SER A 119 -5.99 3.10 -31.68
C SER A 119 -4.49 3.42 -31.85
N PRO A 120 -3.99 3.51 -33.09
CA PRO A 120 -2.85 4.34 -33.46
C PRO A 120 -3.29 5.70 -34.02
N ILE A 121 -2.56 6.75 -33.61
CA ILE A 121 -2.44 8.03 -34.32
C ILE A 121 -1.23 7.88 -35.25
N GLU A 122 -1.43 8.09 -36.56
CA GLU A 122 -0.34 8.16 -37.55
C GLU A 122 0.40 9.50 -37.41
N ILE A 123 1.72 9.47 -37.30
CA ILE A 123 2.59 10.61 -37.58
C ILE A 123 3.59 10.15 -38.65
N ASN A 124 3.56 10.84 -39.79
CA ASN A 124 4.50 10.71 -40.90
C ASN A 124 5.91 11.07 -40.43
N GLU A 125 6.87 10.17 -40.67
CA GLU A 125 8.29 10.48 -40.71
C GLU A 125 8.64 11.05 -42.10
N GLU A 126 9.13 12.29 -42.13
CA GLU A 126 10.16 12.67 -43.10
C GLU A 126 11.30 13.37 -42.34
N ILE A 127 12.43 12.67 -42.31
CA ILE A 127 13.74 13.11 -41.83
C ILE A 127 14.36 13.98 -42.92
N GLN A 128 14.87 15.16 -42.56
CA GLN A 128 15.96 15.78 -43.31
C GLN A 128 16.96 16.46 -42.36
N ASP A 129 18.20 16.01 -42.52
CA ASP A 129 19.43 16.49 -41.88
C ASP A 129 19.60 18.02 -41.92
N ILE A 130 20.26 18.58 -40.90
CA ILE A 130 21.36 19.56 -41.02
C ILE A 130 22.10 19.61 -39.68
N GLU A 131 23.34 19.11 -39.67
CA GLU A 131 24.41 19.57 -38.80
C GLU A 131 24.92 20.93 -39.32
N SER A 132 25.01 21.95 -38.46
CA SER A 132 26.16 22.87 -38.41
C SER A 132 26.02 23.89 -37.27
N VAL A 133 27.18 24.33 -36.83
CA VAL A 133 27.52 24.96 -35.54
C VAL A 133 27.55 26.50 -35.66
N VAL A 134 27.40 27.17 -34.51
CA VAL A 134 27.82 28.55 -34.15
C VAL A 134 26.84 29.69 -34.49
N ASP A 135 26.24 30.34 -33.48
CA ASP A 135 26.81 31.59 -32.94
C ASP A 135 26.18 32.01 -31.61
N ILE A 136 27.05 32.34 -30.66
CA ILE A 136 26.73 32.94 -29.36
C ILE A 136 27.04 34.43 -29.53
N THR A 137 26.03 35.29 -29.54
CA THR A 137 26.11 36.70 -29.09
C THR A 137 24.74 37.35 -29.25
N GLU A 138 24.06 37.63 -28.14
CA GLU A 138 23.71 39.00 -27.74
C GLU A 138 22.99 38.94 -26.39
N VAL A 139 23.50 39.76 -25.48
CA VAL A 139 23.09 39.87 -24.09
C VAL A 139 22.08 41.00 -24.06
N ASP A 140 20.80 40.71 -23.79
CA ASP A 140 19.81 41.75 -23.51
C ASP A 140 18.99 41.38 -22.25
N ASP A 141 19.45 42.00 -21.16
CA ASP A 141 18.70 42.49 -19.99
C ASP A 141 17.65 41.57 -19.31
N VAL A 142 18.14 40.58 -18.55
CA VAL A 142 17.38 39.68 -17.64
C VAL A 142 16.87 40.40 -16.36
N MET A 143 16.93 41.72 -16.28
CA MET A 143 16.53 42.49 -15.08
C MET A 143 15.22 43.28 -15.21
N LYS A 144 14.41 43.04 -16.26
CA LYS A 144 13.02 43.50 -16.31
C LYS A 144 12.03 42.36 -16.05
N LEU A 145 11.65 42.25 -14.77
CA LEU A 145 10.39 41.62 -14.35
C LEU A 145 9.23 42.46 -14.91
N ASP A 146 8.73 42.07 -16.08
CA ASP A 146 7.41 42.49 -16.54
C ASP A 146 6.39 41.53 -15.90
N ILE A 147 5.97 41.86 -14.66
CA ILE A 147 4.82 41.20 -14.02
C ILE A 147 3.58 41.68 -14.76
N ASN A 148 3.32 41.06 -15.90
CA ASN A 148 2.02 41.05 -16.52
C ASN A 148 1.37 39.75 -16.06
N GLU A 149 0.46 39.84 -15.07
CA GLU A 149 -0.54 38.81 -14.79
C GLU A 149 -1.45 38.66 -16.02
N LYS A 150 -0.92 38.12 -17.11
CA LYS A 150 -1.73 37.64 -18.21
C LYS A 150 -2.25 36.28 -17.77
N MET A 151 -3.55 36.25 -17.45
CA MET A 151 -4.30 35.02 -17.27
C MET A 151 -3.96 34.04 -18.39
N THR A 152 -3.63 32.79 -18.02
CA THR A 152 -3.27 31.78 -19.02
C THR A 152 -4.51 31.38 -19.83
N ALA A 153 -4.33 31.05 -21.11
CA ALA A 153 -5.44 30.71 -22.01
C ALA A 153 -6.28 29.53 -21.50
N GLU A 154 -5.69 28.62 -20.72
CA GLU A 154 -6.40 27.48 -20.11
C GLU A 154 -7.19 27.87 -18.87
N THR A 155 -6.70 28.85 -18.09
CA THR A 155 -7.47 29.48 -17.02
C THR A 155 -8.68 30.20 -17.60
N GLU A 156 -8.55 30.86 -18.76
CA GLU A 156 -9.68 31.46 -19.47
C GLU A 156 -10.69 30.41 -19.95
N LYS A 157 -10.25 29.25 -20.46
CA LYS A 157 -11.16 28.15 -20.85
C LYS A 157 -11.90 27.57 -19.65
N SER A 158 -11.20 27.37 -18.53
CA SER A 158 -11.79 26.89 -17.29
C SER A 158 -12.79 27.90 -16.72
N MET A 159 -12.48 29.20 -16.80
CA MET A 159 -13.44 30.26 -16.43
C MET A 159 -14.66 30.26 -17.34
N LYS A 160 -14.51 30.11 -18.66
CA LYS A 160 -15.64 29.98 -19.59
C LYS A 160 -16.56 28.80 -19.26
N ILE A 161 -16.00 27.68 -18.78
CA ILE A 161 -16.80 26.52 -18.34
C ILE A 161 -17.53 26.82 -17.01
N LEU A 162 -16.97 27.70 -16.18
CA LEU A 162 -17.48 28.08 -14.86
C LEU A 162 -18.36 29.34 -14.88
N ASP A 163 -18.49 30.05 -16.02
CA ASP A 163 -19.28 31.28 -16.16
C ASP A 163 -20.76 31.08 -15.81
N GLU A 164 -21.31 29.89 -16.08
CA GLU A 164 -22.68 29.50 -15.71
C GLU A 164 -22.82 29.05 -14.24
N GLY A 165 -21.74 29.08 -13.47
CA GLY A 165 -21.65 28.53 -12.13
C GLY A 165 -21.39 27.02 -12.08
N ILE A 166 -20.90 26.56 -10.92
CA ILE A 166 -20.57 25.14 -10.66
C ILE A 166 -21.84 24.28 -10.61
N PHE A 167 -22.92 24.83 -10.07
CA PHE A 167 -24.18 24.12 -9.84
C PHE A 167 -25.33 24.80 -10.59
N VAL A 168 -26.09 24.01 -11.32
CA VAL A 168 -27.38 24.39 -11.89
C VAL A 168 -28.46 23.97 -10.89
N LYS A 169 -29.26 24.93 -10.41
CA LYS A 169 -30.36 24.64 -9.51
C LYS A 169 -31.51 24.01 -10.30
N ASN A 170 -31.89 22.80 -9.92
CA ASN A 170 -33.03 22.10 -10.46
C ASN A 170 -34.20 22.22 -9.48
N GLU A 171 -35.02 23.25 -9.69
CA GLU A 171 -36.18 23.55 -8.82
C GLU A 171 -37.25 22.44 -8.86
N ASN A 172 -37.24 21.59 -9.88
CA ASN A 172 -38.18 20.47 -10.05
C ASN A 172 -37.77 19.21 -9.29
N LYS A 173 -36.61 19.21 -8.62
CA LYS A 173 -36.12 18.06 -7.87
C LYS A 173 -36.74 18.06 -6.47
N GLU A 174 -37.44 16.98 -6.12
CA GLU A 174 -37.86 16.77 -4.74
C GLU A 174 -36.63 16.51 -3.86
N VAL A 175 -36.32 17.49 -3.01
CA VAL A 175 -35.21 17.37 -2.06
C VAL A 175 -35.69 16.56 -0.85
N PRO A 176 -35.00 15.45 -0.49
CA PRO A 176 -35.37 14.67 0.68
C PRO A 176 -35.39 15.53 1.95
N SER A 177 -36.35 15.27 2.84
CA SER A 177 -36.41 15.94 4.13
C SER A 177 -35.12 15.73 4.93
N LEU A 178 -34.82 16.69 5.79
CA LEU A 178 -33.65 16.57 6.66
C LEU A 178 -33.88 15.45 7.68
N LEU A 179 -32.89 14.57 7.83
CA LEU A 179 -32.92 13.51 8.82
C LEU A 179 -32.79 14.13 10.23
N PRO A 180 -33.49 13.56 11.24
CA PRO A 180 -33.28 13.94 12.63
C PRO A 180 -31.86 13.57 13.10
N ASP A 181 -31.39 14.22 14.16
CA ASP A 181 -30.14 13.86 14.83
C ASP A 181 -30.34 12.50 15.52
N GLU A 182 -29.57 11.51 15.11
CA GLU A 182 -29.65 10.14 15.64
C GLU A 182 -28.99 10.06 17.02
N THR A 183 -29.73 9.52 17.97
CA THR A 183 -29.27 9.29 19.35
C THR A 183 -28.58 7.94 19.48
N GLN A 184 -27.84 7.75 20.58
CA GLN A 184 -27.20 6.47 20.89
C GLN A 184 -28.22 5.32 20.95
N LEU A 185 -29.37 5.53 21.60
CA LEU A 185 -30.41 4.51 21.73
C LEU A 185 -30.95 4.06 20.37
N GLU A 186 -31.22 5.00 19.47
CA GLU A 186 -31.68 4.69 18.10
C GLU A 186 -30.61 3.96 17.30
N SER A 187 -29.33 4.30 17.47
CA SER A 187 -28.23 3.58 16.81
C SER A 187 -28.11 2.15 17.35
N ASP A 188 -28.20 1.97 18.66
CA ASP A 188 -28.15 0.65 19.32
C ASP A 188 -29.34 -0.23 18.90
N GLU A 189 -30.54 0.35 18.74
CA GLU A 189 -31.71 -0.34 18.20
C GLU A 189 -31.47 -0.83 16.77
N LEU A 190 -30.94 0.03 15.88
CA LEU A 190 -30.63 -0.34 14.49
C LEU A 190 -29.59 -1.47 14.41
N VAL A 191 -28.60 -1.46 15.30
CA VAL A 191 -27.60 -2.53 15.43
C VAL A 191 -28.23 -3.82 15.94
N SER A 192 -29.17 -3.73 16.89
CA SER A 192 -29.88 -4.91 17.42
C SER A 192 -30.84 -5.55 16.42
N GLU A 193 -31.38 -4.76 15.49
CA GLU A 193 -32.26 -5.23 14.40
C GLU A 193 -31.49 -5.86 13.24
N TYR A 194 -30.16 -5.66 13.19
CA TYR A 194 -29.32 -6.18 12.12
C TYR A 194 -29.37 -7.69 12.06
N LYS A 195 -29.48 -8.20 10.83
CA LYS A 195 -29.44 -9.62 10.51
C LYS A 195 -28.50 -9.81 9.36
N GLU A 196 -27.50 -10.64 9.58
CA GLU A 196 -26.52 -11.00 8.58
C GLU A 196 -27.19 -11.82 7.46
N SER A 197 -27.01 -11.36 6.23
CA SER A 197 -27.43 -12.01 4.99
C SER A 197 -26.27 -11.99 3.99
N SER A 198 -26.25 -12.94 3.06
CA SER A 198 -25.29 -12.96 1.95
C SER A 198 -25.42 -11.76 1.01
N ASP A 199 -26.58 -11.10 1.03
CA ASP A 199 -26.87 -9.95 0.16
C ASP A 199 -26.40 -8.61 0.75
N ASN A 200 -25.97 -8.60 2.02
CA ASN A 200 -25.47 -7.39 2.67
C ASN A 200 -24.19 -6.89 1.99
N LYS A 201 -24.13 -5.57 1.76
CA LYS A 201 -22.90 -4.88 1.35
C LYS A 201 -21.91 -4.86 2.52
N TRP A 202 -20.62 -4.78 2.20
CA TRP A 202 -19.56 -4.79 3.20
C TRP A 202 -19.74 -3.70 4.27
N ILE A 203 -20.21 -2.51 3.87
CA ILE A 203 -20.45 -1.39 4.79
C ILE A 203 -21.62 -1.67 5.74
N GLU A 204 -22.64 -2.42 5.31
CA GLU A 204 -23.75 -2.84 6.17
C GLU A 204 -23.26 -3.84 7.21
N THR A 205 -22.41 -4.78 6.81
CA THR A 205 -21.79 -5.76 7.71
C THR A 205 -20.86 -5.10 8.71
N PHE A 206 -20.01 -4.19 8.25
CA PHE A 206 -19.06 -3.45 9.08
C PHE A 206 -19.78 -2.56 10.11
N MET A 207 -20.84 -1.86 9.70
CA MET A 207 -21.63 -1.01 10.60
C MET A 207 -22.66 -1.79 11.42
N GLN A 208 -22.87 -3.07 11.12
CA GLN A 208 -23.98 -3.89 11.62
C GLN A 208 -25.31 -3.16 11.47
N ASN A 209 -25.59 -2.62 10.28
CA ASN A 209 -26.76 -1.78 10.04
C ASN A 209 -27.22 -1.83 8.57
N ASN A 210 -28.45 -2.28 8.34
CA ASN A 210 -29.07 -2.45 7.01
C ASN A 210 -29.57 -1.14 6.37
N LYS A 211 -29.29 0.03 6.98
CA LYS A 211 -29.67 1.35 6.42
C LYS A 211 -28.59 1.97 5.56
N TYR A 212 -27.43 1.34 5.45
CA TYR A 212 -26.35 1.75 4.55
C TYR A 212 -26.51 1.09 3.19
N SER A 213 -26.06 1.77 2.14
CA SER A 213 -25.92 1.16 0.82
C SER A 213 -24.78 1.79 0.04
N VAL A 214 -24.34 1.14 -1.03
CA VAL A 214 -23.27 1.62 -1.91
C VAL A 214 -23.84 1.83 -3.31
N ILE A 215 -23.68 3.04 -3.83
CA ILE A 215 -24.03 3.40 -5.20
C ILE A 215 -22.74 3.45 -6.01
N ASP A 216 -22.67 2.57 -7.00
CA ASP A 216 -21.57 2.52 -7.96
C ASP A 216 -21.72 3.60 -9.04
N ASN A 217 -20.61 4.00 -9.66
CA ASN A 217 -20.56 5.00 -10.71
C ASN A 217 -19.76 4.50 -11.93
N GLU A 218 -19.58 5.36 -12.93
CA GLU A 218 -18.98 4.99 -14.22
C GLU A 218 -17.51 4.52 -14.13
N GLY A 219 -16.82 4.78 -13.02
CA GLY A 219 -15.46 4.31 -12.78
C GLY A 219 -14.35 5.08 -13.49
N GLY A 220 -13.14 4.53 -13.42
CA GLY A 220 -11.92 5.15 -13.96
C GLY A 220 -11.50 6.41 -13.18
N GLY A 221 -10.72 7.28 -13.81
CA GLY A 221 -10.21 8.50 -13.15
C GLY A 221 -11.29 9.51 -12.76
N ASP A 222 -12.53 9.33 -13.20
CA ASP A 222 -13.67 10.20 -12.90
C ASP A 222 -14.43 9.81 -11.62
N CYS A 223 -14.16 8.64 -11.03
CA CYS A 223 -14.97 8.08 -9.94
C CYS A 223 -15.12 9.02 -8.73
N PHE A 224 -14.04 9.67 -8.28
CA PHE A 224 -14.10 10.61 -7.15
C PHE A 224 -14.99 11.83 -7.46
N PHE A 225 -14.89 12.38 -8.67
CA PHE A 225 -15.71 13.50 -9.11
C PHE A 225 -17.18 13.09 -9.30
N ALA A 226 -17.41 11.85 -9.74
CA ALA A 226 -18.75 11.27 -9.88
C ALA A 226 -19.45 11.13 -8.52
N VAL A 227 -18.74 10.70 -7.48
CA VAL A 227 -19.28 10.66 -6.10
C VAL A 227 -19.77 12.03 -5.65
N ILE A 228 -18.98 13.10 -5.88
CA ILE A 228 -19.39 14.48 -5.55
C ILE A 228 -20.61 14.90 -6.38
N ARG A 229 -20.60 14.65 -7.69
CA ARG A 229 -21.73 14.94 -8.59
C ARG A 229 -23.02 14.28 -8.09
N ASP A 230 -22.96 12.99 -7.79
CA ASP A 230 -24.13 12.18 -7.44
C ASP A 230 -24.68 12.52 -6.05
N ALA A 231 -23.81 12.96 -5.13
CA ALA A 231 -24.21 13.50 -3.84
C ALA A 231 -24.99 14.82 -4.00
N TYR A 232 -24.45 15.79 -4.75
CA TYR A 232 -25.09 17.10 -4.95
C TYR A 232 -26.40 17.02 -5.75
N ARG A 233 -26.50 16.05 -6.67
CA ARG A 233 -27.71 15.79 -7.45
C ARG A 233 -28.94 15.51 -6.59
N GLN A 234 -28.76 14.96 -5.38
CA GLN A 234 -29.87 14.70 -4.46
C GLN A 234 -30.51 15.99 -3.93
N ILE A 235 -29.73 17.06 -3.75
CA ILE A 235 -30.23 18.35 -3.23
C ILE A 235 -30.59 19.33 -4.36
N GLY A 236 -30.85 18.81 -5.56
CA GLY A 236 -31.21 19.62 -6.73
C GLY A 236 -30.10 20.53 -7.23
N LYS A 237 -28.84 20.25 -6.88
CA LYS A 237 -27.66 20.96 -7.38
C LYS A 237 -26.99 20.09 -8.44
N ASP A 238 -27.42 20.24 -9.69
CA ASP A 238 -26.86 19.48 -10.80
C ASP A 238 -25.49 20.06 -11.19
N THR A 239 -24.47 19.21 -11.27
CA THR A 239 -23.13 19.55 -11.75
C THR A 239 -22.61 18.46 -12.69
N THR A 240 -21.44 18.65 -13.28
CA THR A 240 -20.80 17.67 -14.16
C THR A 240 -19.35 17.44 -13.73
N VAL A 241 -18.83 16.25 -14.01
CA VAL A 241 -17.41 15.92 -13.75
C VAL A 241 -16.48 16.94 -14.40
N LYS A 242 -16.82 17.40 -15.62
CA LYS A 242 -16.07 18.44 -16.33
C LYS A 242 -16.02 19.77 -15.57
N LYS A 243 -17.12 20.20 -14.93
CA LYS A 243 -17.15 21.41 -14.10
C LYS A 243 -16.30 21.26 -12.85
N LEU A 244 -16.35 20.09 -12.19
CA LEU A 244 -15.53 19.80 -11.00
C LEU A 244 -14.03 19.72 -11.33
N ARG A 245 -13.66 19.13 -12.46
CA ARG A 245 -12.27 19.12 -12.95
C ARG A 245 -11.78 20.53 -13.31
N ALA A 246 -12.62 21.37 -13.92
CA ALA A 246 -12.27 22.76 -14.22
C ALA A 246 -12.02 23.58 -12.94
N LEU A 247 -12.81 23.32 -11.91
CA LEU A 247 -12.63 23.93 -10.60
C LEU A 247 -11.29 23.54 -9.97
N LEU A 248 -10.92 22.26 -10.05
CA LEU A 248 -9.64 21.77 -9.54
C LEU A 248 -8.45 22.31 -10.35
N SER A 249 -8.55 22.29 -11.67
CA SER A 249 -7.52 22.77 -12.60
C SER A 249 -7.17 24.26 -12.35
N LYS A 250 -8.16 25.07 -11.99
CA LYS A 250 -7.94 26.49 -11.65
C LYS A 250 -7.07 26.70 -10.39
N GLU A 251 -7.10 25.77 -9.44
CA GLU A 251 -6.38 25.89 -8.17
C GLU A 251 -4.93 25.35 -8.24
N VAL A 252 -4.48 24.90 -9.41
CA VAL A 252 -3.10 24.46 -9.62
C VAL A 252 -2.13 25.64 -9.42
N THR A 253 -1.15 25.46 -8.54
CA THR A 253 -0.09 26.46 -8.27
C THR A 253 1.25 26.03 -8.86
N ASN A 254 2.17 26.99 -9.00
CA ASN A 254 3.57 26.72 -9.35
C ASN A 254 4.23 25.72 -8.38
N GLU A 255 3.92 25.84 -7.09
CA GLU A 255 4.43 24.93 -6.06
C GLU A 255 3.97 23.50 -6.33
N GLN A 256 2.69 23.30 -6.63
CA GLN A 256 2.15 21.97 -6.92
C GLN A 256 2.75 21.36 -8.18
N PHE A 257 2.90 22.14 -9.24
CA PHE A 257 3.54 21.70 -10.48
C PHE A 257 5.00 21.26 -10.24
N ASN A 258 5.79 22.11 -9.58
CA ASN A 258 7.20 21.82 -9.28
C ASN A 258 7.36 20.58 -8.41
N GLU A 259 6.45 20.39 -7.48
CA GLU A 259 6.41 19.22 -6.60
C GLU A 259 6.15 17.93 -7.37
N TYR A 260 5.12 17.89 -8.23
CA TYR A 260 4.86 16.72 -9.07
C TYR A 260 6.02 16.43 -10.04
N LYS A 261 6.62 17.48 -10.64
CA LYS A 261 7.76 17.31 -11.54
C LYS A 261 8.98 16.76 -10.81
N THR A 262 9.24 17.24 -9.60
CA THR A 262 10.34 16.77 -8.76
C THR A 262 10.16 15.31 -8.37
N LEU A 263 8.95 14.90 -7.97
CA LEU A 263 8.64 13.50 -7.68
C LEU A 263 8.90 12.61 -8.91
N TYR A 264 8.37 13.01 -10.07
CA TYR A 264 8.61 12.30 -11.34
C TYR A 264 10.10 12.18 -11.67
N THR A 265 10.83 13.30 -11.67
CA THR A 265 12.26 13.33 -12.00
C THR A 265 13.08 12.47 -11.04
N ASN A 266 12.77 12.50 -9.74
CA ASN A 266 13.45 11.67 -8.74
C ASN A 266 13.20 10.17 -8.97
N PHE A 267 11.94 9.77 -9.20
CA PHE A 267 11.61 8.36 -9.46
C PHE A 267 12.18 7.87 -10.79
N SER A 268 12.16 8.71 -11.83
CA SER A 268 12.72 8.39 -13.15
C SER A 268 14.24 8.24 -13.08
N ALA A 269 14.95 9.16 -12.42
CA ALA A 269 16.40 9.08 -12.25
C ALA A 269 16.81 7.84 -11.43
N GLU A 270 16.07 7.52 -10.36
CA GLU A 270 16.31 6.30 -9.58
C GLU A 270 16.07 5.03 -10.40
N TYR A 271 15.00 5.01 -11.20
CA TYR A 271 14.70 3.88 -12.08
C TYR A 271 15.82 3.64 -13.12
N GLU A 272 16.28 4.70 -13.79
CA GLU A 272 17.38 4.64 -14.75
C GLU A 272 18.71 4.23 -14.08
N SER A 273 19.01 4.75 -12.89
CA SER A 273 20.17 4.36 -12.10
C SER A 273 20.17 2.85 -11.82
N ILE A 274 19.03 2.29 -11.39
CA ILE A 274 18.88 0.85 -11.16
C ILE A 274 19.10 0.06 -12.47
N GLU A 275 18.53 0.49 -13.58
CA GLU A 275 18.71 -0.21 -14.87
C GLU A 275 20.16 -0.19 -15.36
N THR A 276 20.85 0.94 -15.24
CA THR A 276 22.26 1.06 -15.62
C THR A 276 23.14 0.14 -14.75
N GLU A 277 22.85 0.07 -13.45
CA GLU A 277 23.56 -0.82 -12.53
C GLU A 277 23.29 -2.31 -12.85
N MET A 278 22.04 -2.68 -13.09
CA MET A 278 21.67 -4.03 -13.50
C MET A 278 22.38 -4.45 -14.80
N ASN A 279 22.46 -3.55 -15.78
CA ASN A 279 23.17 -3.79 -17.04
C ASN A 279 24.69 -3.93 -16.83
N ALA A 280 25.28 -3.14 -15.93
CA ALA A 280 26.68 -3.27 -15.54
C ALA A 280 26.97 -4.63 -14.86
N ILE A 281 26.08 -5.07 -13.97
CA ILE A 281 26.18 -6.40 -13.34
C ILE A 281 26.08 -7.52 -14.37
N LYS A 282 25.12 -7.46 -15.31
CA LYS A 282 25.00 -8.45 -16.40
C LYS A 282 26.31 -8.59 -17.19
N ARG A 283 26.95 -7.47 -17.54
CA ARG A 283 28.25 -7.47 -18.26
C ARG A 283 29.36 -8.10 -17.43
N LYS A 284 29.49 -7.74 -16.15
CA LYS A 284 30.48 -8.31 -15.22
C LYS A 284 30.27 -9.80 -15.00
N THR A 285 29.02 -10.24 -14.81
CA THR A 285 28.70 -11.66 -14.63
C THR A 285 29.03 -12.48 -15.88
N ALA A 286 28.77 -11.95 -17.08
CA ALA A 286 29.18 -12.61 -18.32
C ALA A 286 30.71 -12.75 -18.45
N GLU A 287 31.46 -11.73 -18.03
CA GLU A 287 32.93 -11.78 -18.00
C GLU A 287 33.45 -12.82 -16.99
N ILE A 288 32.89 -12.85 -15.78
CA ILE A 288 33.25 -13.84 -14.75
C ILE A 288 32.95 -15.26 -15.23
N LYS A 289 31.79 -15.51 -15.85
CA LYS A 289 31.45 -16.82 -16.45
C LYS A 289 32.50 -17.27 -17.48
N ARG A 290 32.99 -16.36 -18.33
CA ARG A 290 34.08 -16.68 -19.29
C ARG A 290 35.40 -16.99 -18.60
N ARG A 291 35.75 -16.27 -17.53
CA ARG A 291 36.99 -16.48 -16.77
C ARG A 291 36.97 -17.82 -16.02
N ILE A 292 35.84 -18.19 -15.42
CA ILE A 292 35.66 -19.46 -14.69
C ILE A 292 35.99 -20.68 -15.58
N ILE A 293 35.59 -20.65 -16.86
CA ILE A 293 35.85 -21.75 -17.81
C ILE A 293 37.35 -21.99 -18.04
N ASN A 294 38.16 -20.94 -17.96
CA ASN A 294 39.57 -20.97 -18.35
C ASN A 294 40.55 -21.10 -17.15
N ILE A 295 40.05 -21.17 -15.92
CA ILE A 295 40.88 -21.15 -14.71
C ILE A 295 41.05 -22.56 -14.15
N THR A 296 42.30 -22.94 -13.92
CA THR A 296 42.72 -24.22 -13.33
C THR A 296 43.11 -24.11 -11.86
N ASP A 297 43.28 -22.89 -11.33
CA ASP A 297 43.60 -22.65 -9.92
C ASP A 297 42.35 -22.70 -9.04
N LYS A 298 42.41 -23.49 -7.95
CA LYS A 298 41.26 -23.77 -7.08
C LYS A 298 40.85 -22.57 -6.21
N ASP A 299 41.80 -21.75 -5.78
CA ASP A 299 41.53 -20.61 -4.90
C ASP A 299 41.01 -19.40 -5.70
N GLU A 300 41.55 -19.17 -6.90
CA GLU A 300 41.04 -18.17 -7.83
C GLU A 300 39.63 -18.53 -8.32
N HIS A 301 39.39 -19.81 -8.63
CA HIS A 301 38.07 -20.31 -9.00
C HIS A 301 37.05 -20.09 -7.88
N LYS A 302 37.40 -20.36 -6.62
CA LYS A 302 36.52 -20.12 -5.47
C LYS A 302 36.16 -18.64 -5.31
N LYS A 303 37.14 -17.73 -5.40
CA LYS A 303 36.91 -16.27 -5.31
C LYS A 303 36.00 -15.76 -6.43
N LEU A 304 36.14 -16.29 -7.65
CA LEU A 304 35.28 -15.90 -8.76
C LEU A 304 33.85 -16.39 -8.59
N ILE A 305 33.65 -17.58 -8.03
CA ILE A 305 32.31 -18.07 -7.66
C ILE A 305 31.70 -17.18 -6.58
N GLU A 306 32.44 -16.86 -5.51
CA GLU A 306 31.96 -15.97 -4.44
C GLU A 306 31.53 -14.60 -5.02
N ASN A 307 32.37 -13.98 -5.85
CA ASN A 307 32.03 -12.73 -6.55
C ASN A 307 30.80 -12.88 -7.46
N ALA A 308 30.67 -14.00 -8.19
CA ALA A 308 29.51 -14.26 -9.03
C ALA A 308 28.22 -14.41 -8.21
N THR A 309 28.29 -15.08 -7.06
CA THR A 309 27.15 -15.21 -6.15
C THR A 309 26.74 -13.89 -5.53
N GLU A 310 27.70 -13.03 -5.15
CA GLU A 310 27.42 -11.68 -4.66
C GLU A 310 26.74 -10.82 -5.72
N LEU A 311 27.24 -10.83 -6.95
CA LEU A 311 26.65 -10.11 -8.08
C LEU A 311 25.25 -10.63 -8.42
N SER A 312 25.02 -11.94 -8.33
CA SER A 312 23.70 -12.55 -8.54
C SER A 312 22.70 -12.08 -7.47
N ASN A 313 23.09 -12.10 -6.19
CA ASN A 313 22.25 -11.62 -5.10
C ASN A 313 21.94 -10.12 -5.22
N ARG A 314 22.93 -9.30 -5.58
CA ARG A 314 22.74 -7.87 -5.85
C ARG A 314 21.80 -7.63 -7.03
N TYR A 315 21.91 -8.42 -8.09
CA TYR A 315 20.98 -8.34 -9.23
C TYR A 315 19.54 -8.69 -8.82
N LYS A 316 19.35 -9.73 -7.99
CA LYS A 316 18.03 -10.09 -7.45
C LYS A 316 17.42 -8.94 -6.64
N GLN A 317 18.20 -8.31 -5.77
CA GLN A 317 17.78 -7.12 -5.00
C GLN A 317 17.43 -5.93 -5.91
N LEU A 318 18.28 -5.58 -6.87
CA LEU A 318 18.02 -4.48 -7.80
C LEU A 318 16.78 -4.74 -8.68
N SER A 319 16.54 -5.99 -9.06
CA SER A 319 15.33 -6.37 -9.81
C SER A 319 14.06 -6.08 -9.01
N GLU A 320 14.10 -6.30 -7.69
CA GLU A 320 13.00 -5.96 -6.77
C GLU A 320 12.85 -4.46 -6.59
N ASP A 321 13.96 -3.76 -6.34
CA ASP A 321 13.97 -2.30 -6.22
C ASP A 321 13.47 -1.64 -7.50
N ARG A 322 13.76 -2.21 -8.67
CA ARG A 322 13.24 -1.76 -9.97
C ARG A 322 11.73 -1.86 -10.03
N LEU A 323 11.15 -2.98 -9.61
CA LEU A 323 9.69 -3.17 -9.61
C LEU A 323 9.01 -2.19 -8.65
N ILE A 324 9.56 -2.02 -7.45
CA ILE A 324 9.04 -1.06 -6.46
C ILE A 324 9.12 0.37 -7.01
N THR A 325 10.27 0.76 -7.56
CA THR A 325 10.49 2.11 -8.10
C THR A 325 9.59 2.36 -9.32
N LYS A 326 9.38 1.35 -10.18
CA LYS A 326 8.42 1.42 -11.30
C LYS A 326 7.00 1.69 -10.80
N ASN A 327 6.56 1.04 -9.72
CA ASN A 327 5.24 1.26 -9.15
C ASN A 327 5.08 2.67 -8.53
N LEU A 328 6.16 3.28 -8.03
CA LEU A 328 6.16 4.68 -7.58
C LEU A 328 6.16 5.64 -8.78
N LEU A 329 6.97 5.36 -9.79
CA LEU A 329 7.05 6.14 -11.03
C LEU A 329 5.71 6.17 -11.77
N ASN A 330 5.00 5.05 -11.84
CA ASN A 330 3.71 4.93 -12.53
C ASN A 330 2.66 5.92 -12.01
N GLU A 331 2.70 6.33 -10.74
CA GLU A 331 1.79 7.33 -10.19
C GLU A 331 2.01 8.72 -10.78
N PHE A 332 3.23 9.01 -11.24
CA PHE A 332 3.63 10.32 -11.76
C PHE A 332 4.06 10.26 -13.23
N LEU A 333 3.90 9.12 -13.91
CA LEU A 333 4.38 8.90 -15.28
C LEU A 333 3.79 9.92 -16.27
N TYR A 334 2.58 10.42 -16.00
CA TYR A 334 1.95 11.45 -16.81
C TYR A 334 2.72 12.78 -16.84
N MET A 335 3.62 13.03 -15.88
CA MET A 335 4.47 14.23 -15.84
C MET A 335 5.64 14.19 -16.85
N GLN A 336 5.83 13.07 -17.55
CA GLN A 336 6.84 12.94 -18.60
C GLN A 336 6.65 13.98 -19.70
N ASP A 337 5.41 14.14 -20.19
CA ASP A 337 5.05 15.02 -21.31
C ASP A 337 4.49 16.38 -20.85
N ILE A 338 4.65 16.72 -19.57
CA ILE A 338 4.11 17.94 -18.96
C ILE A 338 5.25 18.82 -18.45
N ASP A 339 5.48 19.92 -19.16
CA ASP A 339 6.56 20.89 -18.92
C ASP A 339 6.07 22.27 -18.51
N SER A 340 4.75 22.49 -18.48
CA SER A 340 4.16 23.75 -18.01
C SER A 340 2.93 23.54 -17.14
N ILE A 341 2.57 24.57 -16.36
CA ILE A 341 1.34 24.55 -15.56
C ILE A 341 0.12 24.39 -16.46
N GLU A 342 0.09 25.02 -17.63
CA GLU A 342 -1.05 24.96 -18.55
C GLU A 342 -1.28 23.53 -19.04
N GLN A 343 -0.21 22.78 -19.30
CA GLN A 343 -0.30 21.37 -19.68
C GLN A 343 -0.80 20.51 -18.51
N LEU A 344 -0.37 20.80 -17.27
CA LEU A 344 -0.90 20.12 -16.08
C LEU A 344 -2.39 20.42 -15.87
N GLN A 345 -2.79 21.68 -16.05
CA GLN A 345 -4.19 22.12 -16.00
C GLN A 345 -5.04 21.39 -17.04
N GLU A 346 -4.53 21.23 -18.26
CA GLU A 346 -5.20 20.48 -19.34
C GLU A 346 -5.26 18.97 -19.04
N TYR A 347 -4.24 18.41 -18.40
CA TYR A 347 -4.23 17.00 -18.00
C TYR A 347 -5.28 16.70 -16.93
N ILE A 348 -5.41 17.57 -15.91
CA ILE A 348 -6.42 17.44 -14.84
C ILE A 348 -7.85 17.47 -15.42
N MET A 349 -8.06 18.16 -16.54
CA MET A 349 -9.35 18.18 -17.25
C MET A 349 -9.73 16.85 -17.91
N LYS A 350 -8.78 15.93 -18.10
CA LYS A 350 -8.98 14.64 -18.79
C LYS A 350 -9.29 13.54 -17.77
N SER A 351 -10.14 12.57 -18.14
CA SER A 351 -10.46 11.39 -17.32
C SER A 351 -9.27 10.49 -17.01
N LYS A 352 -8.11 10.72 -17.66
CA LYS A 352 -6.85 10.06 -17.35
C LYS A 352 -6.25 10.49 -16.01
N TYR A 353 -6.58 11.69 -15.52
CA TYR A 353 -6.15 12.15 -14.20
C TYR A 353 -7.02 11.56 -13.09
N TRP A 354 -6.37 10.97 -12.10
CA TRP A 354 -6.98 10.40 -10.91
C TRP A 354 -6.82 11.35 -9.72
N ALA A 355 -7.86 11.49 -8.91
CA ALA A 355 -7.84 12.39 -7.77
C ALA A 355 -6.90 11.85 -6.67
N ASP A 356 -5.82 12.56 -6.41
CA ASP A 356 -4.87 12.31 -5.33
C ASP A 356 -5.24 13.07 -4.05
N GLU A 357 -4.40 13.01 -3.01
CA GLU A 357 -4.63 13.71 -1.75
C GLU A 357 -4.76 15.24 -1.91
N TRP A 358 -4.01 15.82 -2.85
CA TRP A 358 -4.11 17.24 -3.18
C TRP A 358 -5.47 17.57 -3.81
N ALA A 359 -5.96 16.76 -4.75
CA ALA A 359 -7.27 16.94 -5.34
C ALA A 359 -8.41 16.86 -4.31
N ILE A 360 -8.35 15.86 -3.42
CA ILE A 360 -9.35 15.67 -2.37
C ILE A 360 -9.39 16.88 -1.45
N SER A 361 -8.25 17.28 -0.89
CA SER A 361 -8.17 18.43 0.04
C SER A 361 -8.55 19.75 -0.62
N THR A 362 -8.17 19.96 -1.88
CA THR A 362 -8.53 21.17 -2.62
C THR A 362 -10.03 21.23 -2.88
N LEU A 363 -10.66 20.12 -3.29
CA LEU A 363 -12.11 20.09 -3.51
C LEU A 363 -12.91 20.22 -2.21
N GLU A 364 -12.45 19.63 -1.10
CA GLU A 364 -13.03 19.84 0.23
C GLU A 364 -13.05 21.35 0.59
N ARG A 365 -11.93 22.04 0.37
CA ARG A 365 -11.81 23.49 0.63
C ARG A 365 -12.69 24.33 -0.30
N VAL A 366 -12.66 24.08 -1.60
CA VAL A 366 -13.31 24.95 -2.60
C VAL A 366 -14.81 24.75 -2.63
N LEU A 367 -15.30 23.52 -2.42
CA LEU A 367 -16.75 23.24 -2.34
C LEU A 367 -17.32 23.41 -0.93
N ASN A 368 -16.46 23.68 0.06
CA ASN A 368 -16.80 23.75 1.48
C ASN A 368 -17.51 22.47 1.98
N ILE A 369 -16.93 21.31 1.66
CA ILE A 369 -17.44 19.99 2.03
C ILE A 369 -16.39 19.17 2.77
N LYS A 370 -16.82 18.15 3.50
CA LYS A 370 -15.92 17.15 4.06
C LYS A 370 -16.22 15.76 3.51
N MET A 371 -15.21 15.10 2.96
CA MET A 371 -15.28 13.71 2.54
C MET A 371 -14.96 12.80 3.74
N ILE A 372 -15.85 11.86 4.01
CA ILE A 372 -15.64 10.76 4.95
C ILE A 372 -15.32 9.52 4.11
N ILE A 373 -14.04 9.16 4.05
CA ILE A 373 -13.54 8.10 3.19
C ILE A 373 -13.38 6.82 4.01
N PHE A 374 -13.95 5.71 3.52
CA PHE A 374 -13.78 4.39 4.10
C PHE A 374 -12.97 3.49 3.16
N ASP A 375 -11.87 2.93 3.65
CA ASP A 375 -11.01 1.99 2.96
C ASP A 375 -11.53 0.56 3.11
N GLU A 376 -12.09 0.04 2.01
CA GLU A 376 -12.61 -1.32 1.90
C GLU A 376 -11.48 -2.37 1.99
N LYS A 377 -10.24 -2.01 1.59
CA LYS A 377 -9.09 -2.91 1.71
C LYS A 377 -8.71 -3.15 3.16
N SER A 378 -8.83 -2.15 4.03
CA SER A 378 -8.58 -2.33 5.46
C SER A 378 -9.60 -3.29 6.10
N TYR A 379 -10.87 -3.18 5.72
CA TYR A 379 -11.91 -4.13 6.19
C TYR A 379 -11.62 -5.57 5.75
N THR A 380 -11.30 -5.77 4.47
CA THR A 380 -11.01 -7.11 3.92
C THR A 380 -9.72 -7.74 4.45
N ASN A 381 -8.84 -6.96 5.09
CA ASN A 381 -7.62 -7.44 5.78
C ASN A 381 -7.78 -7.52 7.31
N ASP A 382 -9.02 -7.51 7.82
CA ASP A 382 -9.36 -7.53 9.26
C ASP A 382 -8.82 -6.33 10.07
N ASP A 383 -8.37 -5.27 9.40
CA ASP A 383 -7.93 -4.01 10.01
C ASP A 383 -9.11 -3.04 10.15
N ASN A 384 -10.04 -3.38 11.06
CA ASN A 384 -11.23 -2.57 11.35
C ASN A 384 -10.87 -1.15 11.82
N ASP A 385 -9.76 -1.02 12.55
CA ASP A 385 -9.26 0.28 13.00
C ASP A 385 -8.65 1.09 11.85
N GLY A 386 -8.29 0.46 10.72
CA GLY A 386 -7.79 1.06 9.48
C GLY A 386 -8.87 1.56 8.50
N VAL A 387 -10.13 1.13 8.66
CA VAL A 387 -11.23 1.42 7.69
C VAL A 387 -11.50 2.90 7.45
N MET A 388 -11.70 3.74 8.46
CA MET A 388 -12.04 5.16 8.22
C MET A 388 -10.79 6.05 8.02
N THR A 389 -10.58 6.63 6.85
CA THR A 389 -9.42 7.50 6.59
C THR A 389 -9.69 8.93 7.06
N CYS A 390 -8.80 9.48 7.89
CA CYS A 390 -8.98 10.82 8.49
C CYS A 390 -8.68 11.99 7.52
N GLY A 391 -8.32 11.66 6.28
CA GLY A 391 -8.04 12.59 5.19
C GLY A 391 -6.69 13.30 5.35
N PRO A 392 -6.20 13.91 4.25
CA PRO A 392 -4.93 14.65 4.26
C PRO A 392 -5.03 15.94 5.10
N ASN A 393 -3.94 16.26 5.81
CA ASN A 393 -3.80 17.51 6.57
C ASN A 393 -3.41 18.64 5.63
N ASN A 394 -4.35 19.50 5.23
CA ASN A 394 -4.05 20.56 4.26
C ASN A 394 -4.68 21.91 4.60
N SER A 395 -4.72 22.29 5.88
CA SER A 395 -5.20 23.61 6.26
C SER A 395 -4.16 24.44 6.99
N THR A 396 -3.82 25.55 6.35
CA THR A 396 -3.16 26.75 6.90
C THR A 396 -4.14 27.62 7.72
N LYS A 397 -5.36 27.14 8.00
CA LYS A 397 -6.42 27.86 8.73
C LYS A 397 -6.69 27.22 10.08
N ASP A 398 -6.95 28.08 11.06
CA ASP A 398 -7.30 27.70 12.44
C ASP A 398 -8.70 27.08 12.60
N SER A 399 -9.58 27.20 11.59
CA SER A 399 -10.94 26.63 11.60
C SER A 399 -11.46 26.27 10.20
N PHE A 400 -12.23 25.17 10.13
CA PHE A 400 -12.88 24.67 8.92
C PHE A 400 -14.34 24.31 9.23
N VAL A 401 -15.32 24.89 8.52
CA VAL A 401 -16.76 24.68 8.80
C VAL A 401 -17.46 24.17 7.52
N PRO A 402 -17.54 22.85 7.32
CA PRO A 402 -18.14 22.26 6.11
C PRO A 402 -19.66 22.47 6.09
N ASP A 403 -20.21 22.86 4.94
CA ASP A 403 -21.66 22.94 4.75
C ASP A 403 -22.30 21.54 4.64
N HIS A 404 -21.54 20.61 4.06
CA HIS A 404 -21.99 19.26 3.75
C HIS A 404 -20.89 18.22 3.96
N TYR A 405 -21.33 16.99 4.25
CA TYR A 405 -20.52 15.80 4.41
C TYR A 405 -20.95 14.77 3.38
N ILE A 406 -19.99 14.08 2.77
CA ILE A 406 -20.23 13.02 1.78
C ILE A 406 -19.44 11.79 2.22
N MET A 407 -20.10 10.62 2.25
CA MET A 407 -19.45 9.35 2.58
C MET A 407 -19.08 8.60 1.30
N THR A 408 -17.88 8.05 1.24
CA THR A 408 -17.39 7.29 0.08
C THR A 408 -16.62 6.07 0.51
N SER A 409 -16.80 4.96 -0.20
CA SER A 409 -15.90 3.79 -0.12
C SER A 409 -14.77 3.98 -1.12
N TYR A 410 -13.58 3.51 -0.76
CA TYR A 410 -12.42 3.40 -1.63
C TYR A 410 -11.86 1.98 -1.53
N ASN A 411 -11.73 1.30 -2.66
CA ASN A 411 -11.16 -0.06 -2.73
C ASN A 411 -9.70 -0.07 -3.22
N GLY A 412 -9.04 1.08 -3.26
CA GLY A 412 -7.68 1.25 -3.79
C GLY A 412 -7.61 1.66 -5.26
N GLU A 413 -8.68 1.50 -6.04
CA GLU A 413 -8.70 1.92 -7.46
C GLU A 413 -10.00 2.63 -7.86
N HIS A 414 -11.02 2.61 -7.01
CA HIS A 414 -12.34 3.12 -7.34
C HIS A 414 -13.02 3.72 -6.12
N TYR A 415 -13.65 4.88 -6.31
CA TYR A 415 -14.47 5.55 -5.31
C TYR A 415 -15.95 5.30 -5.60
N THR A 416 -16.70 4.81 -4.60
CA THR A 416 -18.15 4.60 -4.69
C THR A 416 -18.88 5.36 -3.59
N LEU A 417 -20.09 5.83 -3.89
CA LEU A 417 -20.85 6.68 -2.97
C LEU A 417 -21.52 5.81 -1.89
N ILE A 418 -21.30 6.13 -0.62
CA ILE A 418 -22.00 5.49 0.49
C ILE A 418 -23.23 6.32 0.85
N THR A 419 -24.37 5.65 0.94
CA THR A 419 -25.65 6.25 1.31
C THR A 419 -26.11 5.76 2.68
N TYR A 420 -26.93 6.57 3.35
CA TYR A 420 -27.56 6.20 4.62
C TYR A 420 -29.01 6.66 4.62
N LYS A 421 -29.96 5.73 4.86
CA LYS A 421 -31.41 5.99 4.78
C LYS A 421 -31.77 6.69 3.45
N ASP A 422 -31.22 6.17 2.35
CA ASP A 422 -31.32 6.69 0.97
C ASP A 422 -30.77 8.11 0.77
N LYS A 423 -30.07 8.67 1.75
CA LYS A 423 -29.44 9.99 1.67
C LYS A 423 -27.98 9.88 1.19
N HIS A 424 -27.58 10.79 0.31
CA HIS A 424 -26.30 10.82 -0.37
C HIS A 424 -25.38 11.95 0.13
N ILE A 425 -25.96 13.02 0.67
CA ILE A 425 -25.25 14.21 1.17
C ILE A 425 -25.86 14.64 2.50
N PHE A 426 -25.01 14.95 3.47
CA PHE A 426 -25.42 15.10 4.87
C PHE A 426 -25.05 16.48 5.39
N LYS A 427 -25.90 17.09 6.21
CA LYS A 427 -25.44 18.10 7.19
C LYS A 427 -24.87 17.40 8.41
N PHE A 428 -24.09 18.09 9.23
CA PHE A 428 -23.49 17.50 10.45
C PHE A 428 -24.50 16.73 11.32
N ARG A 429 -25.67 17.33 11.57
CA ARG A 429 -26.75 16.69 12.36
C ARG A 429 -27.25 15.36 11.77
N GLU A 430 -27.14 15.19 10.46
CA GLU A 430 -27.65 14.02 9.73
C GLU A 430 -26.63 12.89 9.61
N ILE A 431 -25.38 13.13 10.02
CA ILE A 431 -24.36 12.08 10.08
C ILE A 431 -24.81 11.06 11.15
N PRO A 432 -24.81 9.74 10.83
CA PRO A 432 -25.20 8.71 11.78
C PRO A 432 -24.37 8.76 13.07
N PHE A 433 -24.97 8.38 14.20
CA PHE A 433 -24.33 8.47 15.51
C PHE A 433 -23.02 7.67 15.57
N ASN A 434 -23.04 6.44 15.04
CA ASN A 434 -21.85 5.58 14.99
C ASN A 434 -20.72 6.19 14.16
N ILE A 435 -21.02 6.89 13.06
CA ILE A 435 -20.00 7.58 12.24
C ILE A 435 -19.40 8.76 13.01
N LYS A 436 -20.22 9.57 13.69
CA LYS A 436 -19.72 10.67 14.53
C LYS A 436 -18.77 10.14 15.60
N ASN A 437 -19.14 9.05 16.27
CA ASN A 437 -18.28 8.42 17.28
C ASN A 437 -17.02 7.79 16.68
N MET A 438 -17.11 7.15 15.51
CA MET A 438 -15.93 6.66 14.81
C MET A 438 -14.96 7.79 14.47
N ILE A 439 -15.45 8.94 14.00
CA ILE A 439 -14.61 10.10 13.71
C ILE A 439 -13.95 10.62 14.99
N VAL A 440 -14.69 10.71 16.10
CA VAL A 440 -14.10 11.07 17.41
C VAL A 440 -13.01 10.06 17.80
N ASN A 441 -13.34 8.77 17.78
CA ASN A 441 -12.45 7.71 18.24
C ASN A 441 -11.26 7.42 17.31
N LYS A 442 -11.34 7.84 16.04
CA LYS A 442 -10.29 7.55 15.06
C LYS A 442 -9.52 8.77 14.60
N CYS A 443 -10.21 9.86 14.33
CA CYS A 443 -9.59 11.06 13.78
C CYS A 443 -9.30 12.11 14.85
N LEU A 444 -10.06 12.10 15.95
CA LEU A 444 -9.83 13.04 17.06
C LEU A 444 -9.06 12.41 18.22
N GLU A 445 -9.04 11.09 18.43
CA GLU A 445 -8.13 10.45 19.41
C GLU A 445 -6.63 10.59 19.04
N ARG A 446 -6.29 10.92 17.80
CA ARG A 446 -5.05 10.42 17.17
C ARG A 446 -4.16 11.45 16.49
N ASN A 447 -4.17 12.72 16.90
CA ASN A 447 -3.26 13.71 16.31
C ASN A 447 -3.36 13.86 14.78
N SER A 448 -4.50 13.51 14.19
CA SER A 448 -4.57 13.20 12.76
C SER A 448 -5.85 13.74 12.14
N GLY A 449 -5.75 14.88 11.48
CA GLY A 449 -6.73 15.29 10.49
C GLY A 449 -7.23 16.70 10.67
N ILE A 450 -7.76 17.22 9.56
CA ILE A 450 -8.55 18.46 9.53
C ILE A 450 -9.79 18.41 10.44
N TYR A 451 -10.21 17.22 10.91
CA TYR A 451 -11.38 17.04 11.80
C TYR A 451 -11.25 17.78 13.12
N TYR A 452 -10.04 17.93 13.69
CA TYR A 452 -9.83 18.72 14.91
C TYR A 452 -10.20 20.19 14.70
N LEU A 453 -10.01 20.71 13.48
CA LEU A 453 -10.30 22.09 13.11
C LEU A 453 -11.78 22.33 12.81
N ILE A 454 -12.60 21.27 12.78
CA ILE A 454 -14.03 21.36 12.50
C ILE A 454 -14.82 21.66 13.77
N ASP A 455 -15.42 22.85 13.81
CA ASP A 455 -16.13 23.35 15.00
C ASP A 455 -17.35 22.47 15.38
N ASP A 456 -18.04 21.87 14.41
CA ASP A 456 -19.13 20.94 14.68
C ASP A 456 -18.68 19.72 15.50
N PHE A 457 -17.48 19.19 15.21
CA PHE A 457 -16.89 18.11 15.99
C PHE A 457 -16.36 18.57 17.35
N LYS A 458 -15.84 19.81 17.46
CA LYS A 458 -15.49 20.40 18.76
C LYS A 458 -16.71 20.51 19.68
N ASN A 459 -17.83 20.99 19.14
CA ASN A 459 -19.09 21.09 19.88
C ASN A 459 -19.64 19.70 20.24
N TYR A 460 -19.55 18.73 19.33
CA TYR A 460 -19.97 17.36 19.61
C TYR A 460 -19.17 16.71 20.74
N LYS A 461 -17.84 16.89 20.76
CA LYS A 461 -16.96 16.41 21.85
C LYS A 461 -17.44 16.91 23.21
N THR A 462 -17.69 18.21 23.33
CA THR A 462 -18.19 18.78 24.60
C THR A 462 -19.57 18.25 24.99
N LYS A 463 -20.46 18.00 24.02
CA LYS A 463 -21.79 17.40 24.23
C LYS A 463 -21.71 15.98 24.81
N ILE A 464 -20.73 15.19 24.39
CA ILE A 464 -20.50 13.82 24.90
C ILE A 464 -19.61 13.77 26.15
N GLY A 465 -19.21 14.92 26.69
CA GLY A 465 -18.41 15.02 27.92
C GLY A 465 -16.90 14.91 27.73
N LEU A 466 -16.40 15.01 26.50
CA LEU A 466 -14.97 15.10 26.20
C LEU A 466 -14.49 16.56 26.16
N ASP A 467 -13.20 16.77 26.40
CA ASP A 467 -12.58 18.09 26.29
C ASP A 467 -12.66 18.61 24.84
N ALA A 468 -12.86 19.92 24.66
CA ALA A 468 -12.88 20.55 23.35
C ALA A 468 -11.52 20.42 22.63
N ASN A 469 -10.42 20.43 23.37
CA ASN A 469 -9.06 20.28 22.89
C ASN A 469 -8.64 18.80 22.75
N TYR A 470 -9.53 17.85 23.03
CA TYR A 470 -9.25 16.44 22.78
C TYR A 470 -8.92 16.22 21.29
N GLY A 471 -7.73 15.70 21.01
CA GLY A 471 -7.19 15.54 19.66
C GLY A 471 -6.34 16.69 19.12
N GLU A 472 -6.03 17.67 19.96
CA GLU A 472 -5.04 18.69 19.61
C GLU A 472 -3.69 18.04 19.28
N PRO A 473 -3.01 18.45 18.19
CA PRO A 473 -1.67 17.97 17.86
C PRO A 473 -0.75 18.04 19.08
N LEU A 474 -0.39 16.88 19.67
CA LEU A 474 0.67 16.75 20.66
C LEU A 474 1.90 17.48 20.12
N GLN A 475 2.20 18.64 20.72
CA GLN A 475 3.50 19.26 20.52
C GLN A 475 4.50 18.30 21.12
N ASP A 476 5.41 17.82 20.27
CA ASP A 476 6.53 17.03 20.71
C ASP A 476 7.49 18.02 21.40
N ASP A 477 7.18 18.40 22.64
CA ASP A 477 7.98 19.36 23.42
C ASP A 477 9.43 18.86 23.56
N ASP A 478 9.61 17.53 23.52
CA ASP A 478 10.90 16.84 23.55
C ASP A 478 11.51 16.59 22.16
N SER A 479 10.88 17.02 21.07
CA SER A 479 11.42 16.81 19.72
C SER A 479 12.80 17.44 19.56
N TYR A 480 13.07 18.54 20.29
CA TYR A 480 14.39 19.17 20.28
C TYR A 480 15.45 18.30 20.97
N LEU A 481 15.08 17.62 22.05
CA LEU A 481 15.95 16.72 22.81
C LEU A 481 16.19 15.39 22.08
N ASN A 482 15.21 14.93 21.32
CA ASN A 482 15.23 13.64 20.61
C ASN A 482 15.60 13.72 19.13
N LYS A 483 16.08 14.88 18.64
CA LYS A 483 16.53 15.07 17.24
C LYS A 483 17.58 14.06 16.76
N ASN A 484 18.27 13.39 17.67
CA ASN A 484 19.26 12.37 17.32
C ASN A 484 18.63 10.99 17.04
N LEU A 485 17.39 10.74 17.48
CA LEU A 485 16.74 9.43 17.40
C LEU A 485 15.81 9.27 16.19
N TYR A 486 15.13 10.34 15.78
CA TYR A 486 14.21 10.33 14.64
C TYR A 486 14.09 11.70 13.98
N ASP A 487 13.52 11.71 12.77
CA ASP A 487 13.13 12.92 12.05
C ASP A 487 11.62 13.15 12.20
N ASN A 488 11.20 14.40 12.45
CA ASN A 488 9.78 14.73 12.69
C ASN A 488 8.90 14.68 11.44
N ASP A 489 9.52 14.65 10.26
CA ASP A 489 8.89 14.70 8.95
C ASP A 489 8.53 13.31 8.40
N VAL A 490 8.96 12.24 9.06
CA VAL A 490 8.58 10.86 8.75
C VAL A 490 8.06 10.18 10.01
N ALA A 491 6.81 9.71 9.96
CA ALA A 491 6.21 8.95 11.05
C ALA A 491 5.47 7.72 10.51
N PHE A 492 5.72 6.57 11.14
CA PHE A 492 5.07 5.31 10.85
C PHE A 492 4.27 4.83 12.05
N MET A 493 3.08 4.32 11.78
CA MET A 493 2.15 3.84 12.77
C MET A 493 2.00 2.32 12.63
N PHE A 494 2.03 1.62 13.76
CA PHE A 494 1.92 0.17 13.76
C PHE A 494 1.11 -0.36 14.94
N HIS A 495 0.50 -1.53 14.72
CA HIS A 495 -0.18 -2.36 15.72
C HIS A 495 -0.24 -3.81 15.22
N SER A 496 -0.68 -4.71 16.09
CA SER A 496 -0.75 -6.17 15.86
C SER A 496 -1.48 -6.61 14.59
N VAL A 497 -2.48 -5.83 14.15
CA VAL A 497 -3.34 -6.12 12.98
C VAL A 497 -3.21 -5.09 11.85
N SER A 498 -2.12 -4.31 11.80
CA SER A 498 -1.94 -3.29 10.75
C SER A 498 -2.00 -3.85 9.33
N ASN A 499 -2.73 -3.15 8.45
CA ASN A 499 -2.79 -3.44 7.03
C ASN A 499 -1.41 -3.32 6.35
N SER A 500 -1.03 -4.32 5.56
CA SER A 500 0.24 -4.34 4.80
C SER A 500 0.13 -3.83 3.37
N GLN A 501 -1.08 -3.46 2.93
CA GLN A 501 -1.31 -2.92 1.60
C GLN A 501 -0.88 -1.46 1.42
N PRO A 502 -1.08 -0.54 2.39
CA PRO A 502 -0.64 0.83 2.24
C PRO A 502 0.88 0.94 2.05
N LYS A 503 1.30 1.81 1.13
CA LYS A 503 2.71 2.19 0.95
C LYS A 503 3.23 2.84 2.24
N SER A 504 4.54 2.88 2.41
CA SER A 504 5.19 3.56 3.52
C SER A 504 4.80 5.04 3.50
N GLY A 505 4.21 5.52 4.60
CA GLY A 505 3.77 6.91 4.74
C GLY A 505 2.33 7.19 4.30
N THR A 506 1.63 6.22 3.70
CA THR A 506 0.20 6.35 3.31
C THR A 506 -0.75 5.53 4.18
N GLY A 507 -0.23 4.84 5.20
CA GLY A 507 -1.05 4.19 6.21
C GLY A 507 -1.82 5.18 7.07
N ALA A 508 -2.87 4.71 7.75
CA ALA A 508 -3.63 5.55 8.67
C ALA A 508 -2.73 6.12 9.78
N GLY A 509 -2.66 7.46 9.89
CA GLY A 509 -1.83 8.15 10.88
C GLY A 509 -0.33 8.19 10.54
N GLU A 510 0.06 7.77 9.34
CA GLU A 510 1.42 7.90 8.85
C GLU A 510 1.64 9.19 8.06
N LYS A 511 2.91 9.59 7.96
CA LYS A 511 3.32 10.67 7.06
C LYS A 511 4.76 10.47 6.61
N ILE A 512 5.06 10.93 5.41
CA ILE A 512 6.41 10.96 4.87
C ILE A 512 6.60 12.25 4.07
N ALA A 513 7.72 12.93 4.31
CA ALA A 513 8.12 14.04 3.46
C ALA A 513 8.40 13.55 2.03
N LYS A 514 7.97 14.32 1.04
CA LYS A 514 7.99 13.92 -0.37
C LYS A 514 9.39 13.65 -0.92
N ASP A 515 10.39 14.38 -0.43
CA ASP A 515 11.80 14.19 -0.73
C ASP A 515 12.39 12.90 -0.14
N LYS A 516 11.76 12.35 0.90
CA LYS A 516 12.20 11.12 1.60
C LYS A 516 11.49 9.85 1.11
N ILE A 517 10.54 9.90 0.19
CA ILE A 517 9.77 8.71 -0.24
C ILE A 517 10.70 7.59 -0.74
N LEU A 518 11.71 7.93 -1.52
CA LEU A 518 12.69 6.98 -2.05
C LEU A 518 13.51 6.28 -0.94
N ASP A 519 13.74 6.96 0.18
CA ASP A 519 14.48 6.37 1.29
C ASP A 519 13.77 5.16 1.89
N TYR A 520 12.45 5.13 1.84
CA TYR A 520 11.62 4.10 2.47
C TYR A 520 10.98 3.15 1.46
N LYS A 521 11.45 3.17 0.20
CA LYS A 521 10.87 2.36 -0.88
C LYS A 521 10.89 0.86 -0.59
N LYS A 522 11.94 0.35 0.08
CA LYS A 522 12.08 -1.08 0.42
C LYS A 522 10.93 -1.62 1.29
N LEU A 523 10.33 -0.75 2.12
CA LEU A 523 9.16 -1.10 2.94
C LEU A 523 7.89 -1.34 2.10
N ASN A 524 7.91 -1.02 0.80
CA ASN A 524 6.80 -1.19 -0.14
C ASN A 524 6.81 -2.55 -0.86
N THR A 525 7.64 -3.50 -0.43
CA THR A 525 7.65 -4.85 -1.00
C THR A 525 6.25 -5.50 -0.90
N LYS A 526 5.86 -6.20 -1.97
CA LYS A 526 4.58 -6.94 -2.05
C LYS A 526 4.79 -8.45 -2.02
N LYS A 527 6.03 -8.91 -2.03
CA LYS A 527 6.36 -10.33 -1.98
C LYS A 527 6.13 -10.86 -0.58
N LYS A 528 5.24 -11.84 -0.43
CA LYS A 528 4.95 -12.48 0.87
C LYS A 528 6.17 -13.20 1.47
N THR A 529 7.11 -13.61 0.64
CA THR A 529 8.37 -14.26 1.03
C THR A 529 9.43 -13.27 1.54
N ASP A 530 9.24 -11.97 1.32
CA ASP A 530 10.18 -10.96 1.76
C ASP A 530 10.11 -10.76 3.28
N VAL A 531 11.29 -10.60 3.89
CA VAL A 531 11.45 -10.26 5.30
C VAL A 531 10.72 -8.96 5.68
N LEU A 532 10.59 -8.01 4.74
CA LEU A 532 9.90 -6.74 4.98
C LEU A 532 8.38 -6.83 4.79
N PHE A 533 7.84 -7.97 4.32
CA PHE A 533 6.39 -8.15 4.26
C PHE A 533 5.77 -8.09 5.67
N ASN A 534 4.65 -7.38 5.82
CA ASN A 534 4.01 -7.10 7.11
C ASN A 534 4.93 -6.41 8.14
N TRP A 535 5.88 -5.57 7.71
CA TRP A 535 6.83 -4.91 8.61
C TRP A 535 6.16 -4.16 9.77
N ARG A 536 5.01 -3.47 9.54
CA ARG A 536 4.25 -2.79 10.60
C ARG A 536 3.90 -3.74 11.75
N ARG A 537 3.28 -4.88 11.42
CA ARG A 537 2.90 -5.91 12.41
C ARG A 537 4.12 -6.53 13.10
N LYS A 538 5.25 -6.66 12.39
CA LYS A 538 6.50 -7.21 12.94
C LYS A 538 7.15 -6.31 14.00
N LEU A 539 6.90 -4.99 13.95
CA LEU A 539 7.37 -4.05 14.97
C LEU A 539 6.65 -4.27 16.32
N ASP A 540 5.39 -4.69 16.28
CA ASP A 540 4.53 -4.87 17.45
C ASP A 540 5.02 -5.95 18.43
N ASP A 541 4.83 -5.72 19.74
CA ASP A 541 5.27 -6.62 20.81
C ASP A 541 4.50 -7.95 20.85
N SER A 542 3.31 -8.00 20.25
CA SER A 542 2.50 -9.23 20.08
C SER A 542 3.01 -10.14 18.96
N TRP A 543 3.91 -9.67 18.10
CA TRP A 543 4.43 -10.48 17.00
C TRP A 543 5.21 -11.69 17.52
N GLY A 544 4.80 -12.88 17.07
CA GLY A 544 5.45 -14.16 17.35
C GLY A 544 6.84 -14.23 16.73
N ALA A 545 7.86 -14.12 17.56
CA ALA A 545 9.26 -14.27 17.17
C ALA A 545 10.05 -14.77 18.37
N PRO A 546 10.26 -16.09 18.49
CA PRO A 546 10.87 -16.64 19.69
C PRO A 546 12.26 -16.06 19.99
N PHE A 547 12.51 -15.71 21.25
CA PHE A 547 13.81 -15.21 21.72
C PHE A 547 14.09 -15.71 23.14
N THR A 548 15.34 -15.63 23.57
CA THR A 548 15.79 -16.08 24.89
C THR A 548 16.18 -14.89 25.76
N VAL A 549 15.57 -14.78 26.94
CA VAL A 549 15.90 -13.80 27.99
C VAL A 549 15.76 -14.49 29.34
N ASP A 550 16.68 -14.19 30.25
CA ASP A 550 16.75 -14.80 31.60
C ASP A 550 16.79 -16.34 31.56
N ASP A 551 17.55 -16.91 30.61
CA ASP A 551 17.68 -18.37 30.38
C ASP A 551 16.37 -19.10 30.03
N HIS A 552 15.32 -18.35 29.68
CA HIS A 552 14.03 -18.89 29.26
C HIS A 552 13.70 -18.45 27.83
N ARG A 553 12.98 -19.30 27.10
CA ARG A 553 12.53 -19.00 25.73
C ARG A 553 11.12 -18.43 25.75
N TRP A 554 10.90 -17.33 25.04
CA TRP A 554 9.64 -16.60 25.01
C TRP A 554 9.11 -16.50 23.60
N ASN A 555 7.79 -16.61 23.41
CA ASN A 555 7.18 -16.53 22.08
C ASN A 555 7.06 -15.09 21.56
N THR A 556 6.65 -14.16 22.43
CA THR A 556 6.49 -12.73 22.11
C THR A 556 7.02 -11.86 23.24
N VAL A 557 7.22 -10.57 22.97
CA VAL A 557 7.63 -9.59 23.98
C VAL A 557 6.55 -9.45 25.06
N ILE A 558 5.26 -9.52 24.67
CA ILE A 558 4.15 -9.48 25.63
C ILE A 558 4.19 -10.68 26.59
N HIS A 559 4.49 -11.91 26.13
CA HIS A 559 4.59 -13.06 27.04
C HIS A 559 5.64 -12.82 28.14
N PHE A 560 6.80 -12.27 27.77
CA PHE A 560 7.85 -11.92 28.72
C PHE A 560 7.40 -10.83 29.70
N ILE A 561 6.81 -9.73 29.20
CA ILE A 561 6.32 -8.63 30.04
C ILE A 561 5.27 -9.14 31.04
N LEU A 562 4.31 -9.93 30.57
CA LEU A 562 3.26 -10.48 31.42
C LEU A 562 3.80 -11.45 32.48
N GLY A 563 4.74 -12.33 32.10
CA GLY A 563 5.41 -13.20 33.05
C GLY A 563 6.22 -12.41 34.08
N SER A 564 7.02 -11.42 33.64
CA SER A 564 7.98 -10.69 34.48
C SER A 564 7.36 -10.00 35.70
N GLN A 565 6.04 -9.80 35.69
CA GLN A 565 5.23 -9.36 36.84
C GLN A 565 5.34 -10.28 38.06
N TYR A 566 5.64 -11.55 37.87
CA TYR A 566 5.63 -12.59 38.90
C TYR A 566 7.03 -13.14 39.21
N LYS A 567 8.07 -12.56 38.61
CA LYS A 567 9.43 -13.11 38.60
C LYS A 567 10.04 -13.28 40.00
N LYS A 568 9.73 -12.39 40.96
CA LYS A 568 10.26 -12.48 42.34
C LYS A 568 9.33 -13.27 43.26
N GLY A 569 8.02 -13.01 43.21
CA GLY A 569 7.05 -13.59 44.13
C GLY A 569 6.66 -15.03 43.78
N PHE A 570 6.48 -15.33 42.49
CA PHE A 570 5.93 -16.61 42.01
C PHE A 570 6.67 -17.13 40.78
N PRO A 571 7.93 -17.61 40.93
CA PRO A 571 8.75 -18.10 39.81
C PRO A 571 8.10 -19.24 39.02
N ASP A 572 7.36 -20.14 39.68
CA ASP A 572 6.65 -21.24 39.01
C ASP A 572 5.57 -20.72 38.08
N PHE A 573 4.87 -19.65 38.46
CA PHE A 573 3.85 -19.01 37.61
C PHE A 573 4.49 -18.18 36.50
N TYR A 574 5.62 -17.52 36.77
CA TYR A 574 6.43 -16.85 35.73
C TYR A 574 6.83 -17.82 34.61
N GLN A 575 7.27 -19.03 34.95
CA GLN A 575 7.71 -20.02 33.98
C GLN A 575 6.58 -20.50 33.06
N GLN A 576 5.31 -20.47 33.50
CA GLN A 576 4.18 -20.82 32.65
C GLN A 576 4.05 -19.92 31.41
N PHE A 577 4.55 -18.69 31.45
CA PHE A 577 4.53 -17.78 30.31
C PHE A 577 5.67 -18.05 29.32
N SER A 578 6.68 -18.84 29.70
CA SER A 578 7.79 -19.22 28.82
C SER A 578 7.47 -20.49 28.05
N LEU A 579 8.01 -20.59 26.83
CA LEU A 579 7.88 -21.75 25.95
C LEU A 579 8.49 -23.02 26.57
N ASP A 580 9.35 -22.88 27.57
CA ASP A 580 9.98 -24.01 28.27
C ASP A 580 8.98 -24.79 29.14
N SER A 581 7.85 -24.17 29.49
CA SER A 581 6.78 -24.82 30.26
C SER A 581 5.84 -25.69 29.41
N GLU A 582 5.90 -25.57 28.08
CA GLU A 582 4.95 -26.19 27.13
C GLU A 582 3.46 -25.89 27.45
N SER A 583 3.19 -24.85 28.23
CA SER A 583 1.83 -24.49 28.63
C SER A 583 1.07 -23.81 27.48
N GLU A 584 -0.26 -23.86 27.50
CA GLU A 584 -1.09 -23.09 26.56
C GLU A 584 -0.89 -21.58 26.73
N ILE A 585 -0.58 -21.11 27.95
CA ILE A 585 -0.29 -19.70 28.28
C ILE A 585 0.96 -19.23 27.53
N SER A 586 1.95 -20.08 27.31
CA SER A 586 3.21 -19.73 26.65
C SER A 586 3.10 -19.51 25.14
N THR A 587 2.02 -20.02 24.52
CA THR A 587 1.79 -19.95 23.07
C THR A 587 0.61 -19.08 22.69
N ASN A 588 -0.41 -18.97 23.56
CA ASN A 588 -1.62 -18.22 23.33
C ASN A 588 -1.60 -16.85 24.04
N LEU A 589 -1.50 -15.79 23.24
CA LEU A 589 -1.42 -14.42 23.73
C LEU A 589 -2.67 -13.98 24.51
N ASP A 590 -3.87 -14.32 24.05
CA ASP A 590 -5.12 -13.94 24.72
C ASP A 590 -5.22 -14.63 26.08
N MET A 591 -4.76 -15.88 26.16
CA MET A 591 -4.70 -16.65 27.40
C MET A 591 -3.68 -16.03 28.37
N ALA A 592 -2.50 -15.63 27.88
CA ALA A 592 -1.50 -14.92 28.68
C ALA A 592 -2.03 -13.59 29.23
N ILE A 593 -2.68 -12.78 28.40
CA ILE A 593 -3.30 -11.52 28.82
C ILE A 593 -4.37 -11.78 29.89
N ALA A 594 -5.21 -12.79 29.70
CA ALA A 594 -6.25 -13.14 30.66
C ALA A 594 -5.69 -13.67 32.00
N ALA A 595 -4.63 -14.46 31.97
CA ALA A 595 -3.93 -14.96 33.14
C ALA A 595 -3.33 -13.81 33.97
N ALA A 596 -2.73 -12.82 33.32
CA ALA A 596 -2.18 -11.65 33.99
C ALA A 596 -3.25 -10.59 34.35
N GLY A 597 -4.45 -10.67 33.77
CA GLY A 597 -5.53 -9.70 33.95
C GLY A 597 -6.11 -9.62 35.37
N LYS A 598 -7.08 -8.71 35.58
CA LYS A 598 -7.69 -8.46 36.90
C LYS A 598 -8.35 -9.72 37.50
N THR A 599 -9.03 -10.51 36.68
CA THR A 599 -9.74 -11.71 37.12
C THR A 599 -8.85 -12.95 37.16
N GLY A 600 -7.75 -12.99 36.41
CA GLY A 600 -6.91 -14.19 36.27
C GLY A 600 -7.62 -15.38 35.62
N LYS A 601 -8.74 -15.14 34.93
CA LYS A 601 -9.62 -16.16 34.36
C LYS A 601 -9.71 -15.99 32.85
N TYR A 602 -9.64 -17.11 32.14
CA TYR A 602 -9.94 -17.17 30.72
C TYR A 602 -11.18 -18.03 30.52
N LYS A 603 -12.25 -17.43 29.96
CA LYS A 603 -13.58 -18.06 29.89
C LYS A 603 -14.05 -18.47 31.30
N ASN A 604 -14.13 -19.77 31.59
CA ASN A 604 -14.56 -20.33 32.88
C ASN A 604 -13.41 -20.97 33.67
N GLU A 605 -12.18 -20.93 33.15
CA GLU A 605 -11.01 -21.54 33.77
C GLU A 605 -10.19 -20.50 34.55
N VAL A 606 -9.75 -20.89 35.75
CA VAL A 606 -8.87 -20.08 36.59
C VAL A 606 -7.44 -20.38 36.22
N LEU A 607 -6.81 -19.45 35.50
CA LEU A 607 -5.42 -19.58 35.06
C LEU A 607 -4.44 -19.09 36.12
N ARG A 608 -4.77 -17.97 36.79
CA ARG A 608 -3.98 -17.45 37.90
C ARG A 608 -4.62 -17.84 39.24
N PRO A 609 -3.94 -18.65 40.08
CA PRO A 609 -4.38 -18.93 41.44
C PRO A 609 -4.56 -17.64 42.27
N GLU A 610 -5.54 -17.60 43.18
CA GLU A 610 -5.85 -16.40 43.98
C GLU A 610 -4.70 -15.92 44.87
N ASN A 611 -3.79 -16.82 45.25
CA ASN A 611 -2.62 -16.49 46.04
C ASN A 611 -1.49 -15.85 45.23
N VAL A 612 -1.56 -15.88 43.89
CA VAL A 612 -0.54 -15.31 43.00
C VAL A 612 -0.82 -13.83 42.77
N THR A 613 0.08 -12.98 43.27
CA THR A 613 0.01 -11.52 43.15
C THR A 613 1.22 -10.98 42.40
N VAL A 614 1.04 -9.83 41.75
CA VAL A 614 2.13 -9.11 41.08
C VAL A 614 3.20 -8.69 42.10
N ASP A 615 4.46 -8.71 41.67
CA ASP A 615 5.59 -8.21 42.45
C ASP A 615 5.35 -6.75 42.88
N ALA A 616 5.51 -6.47 44.18
CA ALA A 616 5.19 -5.16 44.75
C ALA A 616 5.96 -3.99 44.13
N ASP A 617 7.12 -4.25 43.51
CA ASP A 617 7.97 -3.24 42.88
C ASP A 617 7.77 -3.10 41.36
N TYR A 618 6.84 -3.85 40.77
CA TYR A 618 6.68 -3.92 39.32
C TYR A 618 6.13 -2.63 38.72
N TYR A 619 5.10 -2.05 39.34
CA TYR A 619 4.43 -0.83 38.88
C TYR A 619 4.93 0.44 39.59
N ASN A 620 6.16 0.46 40.08
CA ASN A 620 6.72 1.63 40.75
C ASN A 620 6.66 2.85 39.80
N MET A 621 5.99 3.93 40.24
CA MET A 621 5.90 5.18 39.48
C MET A 621 7.23 5.96 39.60
N GLY A 622 7.96 6.07 38.49
CA GLY A 622 9.20 6.84 38.37
C GLY A 622 9.77 6.79 36.94
N GLN A 623 10.73 7.66 36.63
CA GLN A 623 11.52 7.52 35.37
C GLN A 623 12.29 6.19 35.40
N ASN A 624 12.19 5.39 34.34
CA ASN A 624 12.67 4.00 34.24
C ASN A 624 11.93 3.01 35.13
N SER A 625 10.61 2.88 34.91
CA SER A 625 9.81 1.84 35.57
C SER A 625 10.40 0.44 35.30
N LYS A 626 10.18 -0.51 36.21
CA LYS A 626 10.63 -1.90 36.01
C LYS A 626 10.01 -2.50 34.74
N VAL A 627 8.78 -2.08 34.40
CA VAL A 627 8.10 -2.44 33.16
C VAL A 627 8.91 -2.04 31.93
N ASP A 628 9.38 -0.79 31.87
CA ASP A 628 10.16 -0.29 30.74
C ASP A 628 11.51 -1.00 30.62
N GLN A 629 12.14 -1.35 31.76
CA GLN A 629 13.40 -2.09 31.77
C GLN A 629 13.23 -3.52 31.25
N GLU A 630 12.19 -4.23 31.70
CA GLU A 630 11.91 -5.59 31.23
C GLU A 630 11.46 -5.58 29.77
N ARG A 631 10.62 -4.62 29.36
CA ARG A 631 10.28 -4.42 27.95
C ARG A 631 11.52 -4.15 27.10
N TYR A 632 12.40 -3.24 27.51
CA TYR A 632 13.63 -2.93 26.78
C TYR A 632 14.50 -4.18 26.57
N LYS A 633 14.69 -5.02 27.61
CA LYS A 633 15.44 -6.28 27.47
C LYS A 633 14.81 -7.22 26.45
N ALA A 634 13.49 -7.40 26.50
CA ALA A 634 12.78 -8.28 25.59
C ALA A 634 12.77 -7.77 24.15
N VAL A 635 12.54 -6.48 23.93
CA VAL A 635 12.59 -5.86 22.60
C VAL A 635 14.02 -5.94 22.05
N LEU A 636 15.04 -5.67 22.87
CA LEU A 636 16.44 -5.80 22.45
C LEU A 636 16.75 -7.24 22.05
N ALA A 637 16.33 -8.23 22.84
CA ALA A 637 16.49 -9.65 22.50
C ALA A 637 15.76 -10.03 21.21
N LYS A 638 14.49 -9.63 21.05
CA LYS A 638 13.69 -9.84 19.83
C LYS A 638 14.43 -9.37 18.60
N PHE A 639 14.97 -8.14 18.60
CA PHE A 639 15.62 -7.53 17.43
C PHE A 639 17.11 -7.86 17.27
N THR A 640 17.79 -8.39 18.29
CA THR A 640 19.21 -8.81 18.17
C THR A 640 19.35 -10.29 17.84
N GLN A 641 18.47 -11.14 18.35
CA GLN A 641 18.51 -12.60 18.12
C GLN A 641 17.85 -13.01 16.80
N ASN A 642 16.87 -12.22 16.31
CA ASN A 642 16.21 -12.48 15.02
C ASN A 642 16.75 -11.51 13.95
N GLN A 643 17.63 -12.00 13.07
CA GLN A 643 18.26 -11.17 12.02
C GLN A 643 17.24 -10.57 11.03
N ASP A 644 16.17 -11.30 10.74
CA ASP A 644 15.09 -10.81 9.88
C ASP A 644 14.39 -9.59 10.50
N LEU A 645 14.07 -9.66 11.79
CA LEU A 645 13.46 -8.53 12.50
C LEU A 645 14.44 -7.38 12.68
N LYS A 646 15.73 -7.67 12.89
CA LYS A 646 16.78 -6.64 12.87
C LYS A 646 16.70 -5.83 11.58
N ARG A 647 16.64 -6.51 10.43
CA ARG A 647 16.52 -5.87 9.12
C ARG A 647 15.25 -5.03 9.01
N VAL A 648 14.11 -5.54 9.48
CA VAL A 648 12.84 -4.77 9.52
C VAL A 648 13.00 -3.46 10.28
N LEU A 649 13.57 -3.49 11.49
CA LEU A 649 13.75 -2.28 12.31
C LEU A 649 14.74 -1.30 11.66
N MET A 650 15.83 -1.80 11.05
CA MET A 650 16.83 -0.98 10.39
C MET A 650 16.29 -0.27 9.13
N GLU A 651 15.43 -0.93 8.36
CA GLU A 651 14.82 -0.34 7.16
C GLU A 651 13.75 0.73 7.49
N THR A 652 13.36 0.88 8.77
CA THR A 652 12.60 2.06 9.25
C THR A 652 13.47 3.31 9.42
N LYS A 653 14.78 3.22 9.17
CA LYS A 653 15.75 4.33 9.16
C LYS A 653 15.57 5.29 10.34
N ARG A 654 15.28 6.56 10.10
CA ARG A 654 15.09 7.59 11.13
C ARG A 654 13.62 7.98 11.30
N ALA A 655 12.69 7.16 10.84
CA ALA A 655 11.27 7.43 11.02
C ALA A 655 10.89 7.42 12.51
N LYS A 656 9.96 8.30 12.89
CA LYS A 656 9.28 8.25 14.18
C LYS A 656 8.37 7.02 14.20
N LEU A 657 8.56 6.13 15.18
CA LEU A 657 7.75 4.91 15.32
C LEU A 657 6.68 5.13 16.39
N ILE A 658 5.43 4.96 15.98
CA ILE A 658 4.25 5.24 16.81
C ILE A 658 3.44 3.96 16.94
N HIS A 659 3.26 3.51 18.18
CA HIS A 659 2.42 2.35 18.48
C HIS A 659 0.97 2.80 18.66
N PHE A 660 0.08 2.26 17.83
CA PHE A 660 -1.34 2.55 17.92
C PHE A 660 -1.99 1.76 19.06
N ILE A 661 -2.67 2.47 19.96
CA ILE A 661 -3.43 1.89 21.07
C ILE A 661 -4.89 2.28 20.88
N ARG A 662 -5.79 1.30 20.97
CA ARG A 662 -7.22 1.52 20.76
C ARG A 662 -7.83 2.26 21.96
N ARG A 663 -8.52 3.38 21.70
CA ARG A 663 -9.19 4.25 22.72
C ARG A 663 -8.22 4.93 23.69
N ASP A 664 -6.97 5.11 23.27
CA ASP A 664 -5.94 5.79 24.04
C ASP A 664 -5.02 6.56 23.09
N ASP A 665 -4.25 7.48 23.63
CA ASP A 665 -3.32 8.28 22.82
C ASP A 665 -2.24 7.36 22.21
N PRO A 666 -1.93 7.53 20.90
CA PRO A 666 -0.89 6.74 20.27
C PRO A 666 0.45 6.99 20.96
N ASN A 667 1.11 5.91 21.37
CA ASN A 667 2.32 6.01 22.16
C ASN A 667 3.55 6.07 21.25
N MET A 668 4.40 7.07 21.47
CA MET A 668 5.69 7.13 20.80
C MET A 668 6.61 6.03 21.36
N ASP A 669 7.02 5.09 20.51
CA ASP A 669 7.85 3.97 20.97
C ASP A 669 9.33 4.36 21.03
N MET A 670 9.66 5.13 22.08
CA MET A 670 11.02 5.58 22.34
C MET A 670 12.01 4.43 22.58
N ILE A 671 11.54 3.31 23.16
CA ILE A 671 12.37 2.13 23.40
C ILE A 671 12.81 1.52 22.06
N LEU A 672 11.87 1.33 21.13
CA LEU A 672 12.14 0.75 19.83
C LEU A 672 13.10 1.63 19.01
N MET A 673 12.92 2.96 19.04
CA MET A 673 13.81 3.89 18.35
C MET A 673 15.21 3.98 18.99
N LYS A 674 15.32 3.88 20.32
CA LYS A 674 16.63 3.78 21.00
C LYS A 674 17.37 2.50 20.62
N ILE A 675 16.67 1.36 20.66
CA ILE A 675 17.24 0.07 20.28
C ILE A 675 17.69 0.09 18.82
N ARG A 676 16.89 0.66 17.90
CA ARG A 676 17.29 0.86 16.51
C ARG A 676 18.62 1.59 16.39
N ASN A 677 18.83 2.65 17.17
CA ASN A 677 20.07 3.43 17.17
C ASN A 677 21.25 2.68 17.82
N GLU A 678 21.01 1.79 18.77
CA GLU A 678 22.05 1.00 19.45
C GLU A 678 22.53 -0.22 18.65
N ILE A 679 21.65 -0.81 17.84
CA ILE A 679 21.95 -2.01 17.04
C ILE A 679 22.38 -1.69 15.60
N ALA A 680 22.23 -0.44 15.18
CA ALA A 680 22.73 0.14 13.93
C ALA A 680 24.26 0.09 13.89
#